data_AF-A0A6P6D3N1-F1
#
_entry.id   AF-A0A6P6D3N1-F1
#
_cell.length_a   1.000
_cell.length_b   1.000
_cell.length_c   1.000
_cell.angle_alpha   90.00
_cell.angle_beta   90.00
_cell.angle_gamma   90.00
#
_symmetry.space_group_name_H-M   'P 1'
#
loop_
_entity.id
_entity.type
_entity.pdbx_description
1 polymer ?
#
loop_
_entity_poly.entity_id
_entity_poly.type
_entity_poly.pdbx_seq_one_letter_code
_entity_poly.pdbx_strand_id
1 'polypeptide(L)'
;MELLLLYVILLNLFDFSSGITYNKGDIEKYFTCSSQGLPQKNEIFKLYLSLDDLKIQCIFQPQSEISSREFMSAFTSGGLAPSLGIINSTYTGIFHFNLTLFRDQIYWLICIPRENITKNTDTAAVEEWLVRITLQHGLNIYTSEGTLLDRAREPILQWKLGTIMTKDDVKKLYPHVVGLKVTKCPCANDVALIGFLLNSKSNGIYIGLSFSGFWNYNNITWYNLTDMIYSEVGEEHTELSVVDMVLTNHFLVILTSLGLFISGDLRYPSSSVLTFSRADFCGFERVDYVKGKLWYNERCFANRAHFEVDYVTVTFERNRTLSEESSCFYSKEPFHDWLPCLPHISKGMKTISSAVITFLVDQEHSSGVFLLRNQVWLSIDGGNTFELLADFHNDIIKNTYHSFYTSDITLVSQNGKVYLTKAGLERYSEVGSITDKIFTLYYDHMGFIHKLTPDRFEDSGSFTSFGNSKGIFGQAPNMGFETALAPQYITLDEMIFYAYVPENENQKTIYTKKFNNIHSGKVIHSRKTGTAYIRKILQHDTPKGFLSSVIAEVIDPFGIENVNESPCLSSSLSINPDGNFYKLTLQLQPPGVVSSFQDSDIEKTVVIPGYSSFLITRIIDDQNALAIATMPIRAPENTIFVKDTWFLYNFGQRNGQTWSIYEKPCNYWFQQHDDLRSLNVLKYVDLGKSQTLKVEVIPDTKGVRTLEIPLLKVIVGNPTLLEVKAKGSFDDTYSYLMEVSAASTAFQQGSTSLAFVVWGASTDCFVTTFVPTLKSSCSYLKSMHHIPSKFIPPEDWISGVHTDSQGFNMIKTLPVNYRPPSNMGIAIPLTDNFYHADPSKPIPRNLFHKSKVNNISTDKLVFTVPRFKFPVTQYPVSLEIHSEDGQIPVETPYLVTVTEVNRRENWELSRARFLL
;
A
#
# COMPACT_ATOMS: atom_id res chain seq x y z
N MET A 1 35.06 11.65 -29.67
CA MET A 1 33.61 11.73 -29.38
C MET A 1 33.01 10.34 -29.24
N GLU A 2 33.20 9.44 -30.22
CA GLU A 2 32.76 8.03 -30.12
C GLU A 2 33.33 7.27 -28.92
N LEU A 3 34.61 7.47 -28.57
CA LEU A 3 35.19 6.87 -27.36
C LEU A 3 34.55 7.38 -26.05
N LEU A 4 34.06 8.61 -26.05
CA LEU A 4 33.43 9.23 -24.88
C LEU A 4 31.99 8.73 -24.73
N LEU A 5 31.27 8.54 -25.84
CA LEU A 5 29.99 7.83 -25.88
C LEU A 5 30.15 6.38 -25.42
N LEU A 6 31.20 5.68 -25.90
CA LEU A 6 31.49 4.32 -25.46
C LEU A 6 31.77 4.26 -23.96
N TYR A 7 32.50 5.25 -23.41
CA TYR A 7 32.80 5.33 -21.97
C TYR A 7 31.56 5.64 -21.13
N VAL A 8 30.64 6.48 -21.62
CA VAL A 8 29.35 6.76 -20.96
C VAL A 8 28.43 5.54 -21.03
N ILE A 9 28.42 4.81 -22.15
CA ILE A 9 27.70 3.54 -22.30
C ILE A 9 28.31 2.48 -21.38
N LEU A 10 29.64 2.35 -21.31
CA LEU A 10 30.34 1.44 -20.40
C LEU A 10 30.15 1.78 -18.93
N LEU A 11 30.12 3.06 -18.54
CA LEU A 11 29.82 3.48 -17.17
C LEU A 11 28.37 3.17 -16.77
N ASN A 12 27.41 3.30 -17.69
CA ASN A 12 26.01 2.89 -17.47
C ASN A 12 25.83 1.36 -17.54
N LEU A 13 26.74 0.62 -18.18
CA LEU A 13 26.75 -0.85 -18.23
C LEU A 13 27.24 -1.47 -16.91
N PHE A 14 27.92 -0.76 -16.01
CA PHE A 14 28.34 -1.35 -14.72
C PHE A 14 27.21 -1.47 -13.68
N ASP A 15 25.99 -1.06 -14.03
CA ASP A 15 24.79 -1.15 -13.20
C ASP A 15 23.96 -2.42 -13.48
N PHE A 16 24.63 -3.53 -13.85
CA PHE A 16 23.99 -4.84 -14.01
C PHE A 16 23.63 -5.46 -12.66
N SER A 17 22.54 -4.98 -12.06
CA SER A 17 21.90 -5.63 -10.93
C SER A 17 20.94 -6.71 -11.44
N SER A 18 21.08 -7.95 -10.92
CA SER A 18 20.19 -9.08 -11.19
C SER A 18 18.90 -9.03 -10.36
N GLY A 19 18.39 -7.84 -10.02
CA GLY A 19 17.20 -7.64 -9.18
C GLY A 19 16.43 -6.36 -9.53
N ILE A 20 15.29 -6.14 -8.85
CA ILE A 20 14.60 -4.85 -8.89
C ILE A 20 15.07 -4.01 -7.74
N THR A 21 15.56 -2.81 -8.04
CA THR A 21 16.04 -1.84 -7.07
C THR A 21 15.06 -0.68 -6.97
N TYR A 22 14.48 -0.50 -5.79
CA TYR A 22 13.63 0.64 -5.43
C TYR A 22 14.45 1.72 -4.71
N ASN A 23 13.90 2.93 -4.63
CA ASN A 23 14.53 4.14 -4.05
C ASN A 23 15.80 4.63 -4.77
N LYS A 24 16.10 4.10 -5.97
CA LYS A 24 17.24 4.52 -6.79
C LYS A 24 16.91 5.82 -7.54
N GLY A 25 16.92 6.94 -6.83
CA GLY A 25 16.72 8.29 -7.39
C GLY A 25 15.45 8.44 -8.26
N ASP A 26 15.42 9.47 -9.10
CA ASP A 26 14.33 9.68 -10.05
C ASP A 26 14.38 8.62 -11.16
N ILE A 27 13.41 7.70 -11.20
CA ILE A 27 13.28 6.79 -12.33
C ILE A 27 12.78 7.62 -13.53
N GLU A 28 13.71 7.94 -14.41
CA GLU A 28 13.40 8.56 -15.68
C GLU A 28 12.48 7.65 -16.50
N LYS A 29 11.35 8.19 -16.95
CA LYS A 29 10.43 7.46 -17.83
C LYS A 29 11.03 7.42 -19.23
N TYR A 30 11.40 6.22 -19.65
CA TYR A 30 11.97 5.98 -20.98
C TYR A 30 10.92 5.56 -22.00
N PHE A 31 9.80 4.97 -21.58
CA PHE A 31 8.74 4.49 -22.46
C PHE A 31 7.38 5.08 -22.10
N THR A 32 6.63 5.47 -23.13
CA THR A 32 5.22 5.87 -23.03
C THR A 32 4.39 4.95 -23.91
N CYS A 33 3.43 4.25 -23.31
CA CYS A 33 2.62 3.23 -23.98
C CYS A 33 1.11 3.46 -23.81
N SER A 34 0.31 2.90 -24.72
CA SER A 34 -1.14 3.05 -24.71
C SER A 34 -1.82 1.88 -25.42
N SER A 35 -3.00 1.49 -24.93
CA SER A 35 -3.90 0.56 -25.62
C SER A 35 -5.06 1.24 -26.37
N GLN A 36 -5.18 2.58 -26.31
CA GLN A 36 -6.32 3.35 -26.86
C GLN A 36 -5.89 4.55 -27.74
N GLY A 37 -4.80 4.43 -28.49
CA GLY A 37 -4.34 5.46 -29.45
C GLY A 37 -3.02 6.14 -29.05
N LEU A 38 -2.65 7.23 -29.75
CA LEU A 38 -1.39 7.95 -29.55
C LEU A 38 -1.32 8.56 -28.13
N PRO A 39 -0.28 8.25 -27.34
CA PRO A 39 -0.20 8.67 -25.95
C PRO A 39 0.04 10.18 -25.82
N GLN A 40 -0.51 10.78 -24.76
CA GLN A 40 -0.16 12.14 -24.32
C GLN A 40 1.14 12.10 -23.48
N LYS A 41 1.92 13.19 -23.49
CA LYS A 41 3.20 13.26 -22.78
C LYS A 41 3.00 13.21 -21.26
N ASN A 42 3.90 12.49 -20.57
CA ASN A 42 4.19 12.52 -19.12
C ASN A 42 3.36 11.63 -18.16
N GLU A 43 2.46 10.79 -18.63
CA GLU A 43 1.63 9.94 -17.76
C GLU A 43 2.26 8.56 -17.46
N ILE A 44 1.86 7.90 -16.37
CA ILE A 44 2.10 6.46 -16.20
C ILE A 44 1.18 5.76 -17.19
N PHE A 45 1.69 4.79 -17.96
CA PHE A 45 0.85 4.13 -18.94
C PHE A 45 -0.12 3.15 -18.27
N LYS A 46 -1.42 3.34 -18.52
CA LYS A 46 -2.49 2.42 -18.09
C LYS A 46 -3.05 1.70 -19.31
N LEU A 47 -2.92 0.39 -19.31
CA LEU A 47 -3.43 -0.48 -20.36
C LEU A 47 -4.78 -1.05 -19.95
N TYR A 48 -5.64 -1.26 -20.93
CA TYR A 48 -6.97 -1.83 -20.71
C TYR A 48 -7.18 -3.03 -21.62
N LEU A 49 -7.49 -4.17 -21.03
CA LEU A 49 -7.89 -5.39 -21.73
C LEU A 49 -9.43 -5.41 -21.84
N SER A 50 -9.94 -5.43 -23.08
CA SER A 50 -11.37 -5.57 -23.39
C SER A 50 -11.70 -7.03 -23.74
N LEU A 51 -12.86 -7.29 -24.35
CA LEU A 51 -13.20 -8.61 -24.87
C LEU A 51 -12.31 -9.04 -26.06
N ASP A 52 -11.60 -8.11 -26.69
CA ASP A 52 -10.73 -8.34 -27.84
C ASP A 52 -9.26 -8.50 -27.42
N ASP A 53 -8.39 -8.77 -28.39
CA ASP A 53 -6.95 -8.86 -28.20
C ASP A 53 -6.32 -7.55 -27.74
N LEU A 54 -5.29 -7.65 -26.90
CA LEU A 54 -4.58 -6.51 -26.34
C LEU A 54 -3.62 -5.93 -27.38
N LYS A 55 -3.96 -4.75 -27.90
CA LYS A 55 -3.09 -3.98 -28.80
C LYS A 55 -2.39 -2.88 -28.03
N ILE A 56 -1.06 -2.84 -28.09
CA ILE A 56 -0.24 -1.87 -27.36
C ILE A 56 0.66 -1.15 -28.34
N GLN A 57 0.67 0.18 -28.24
CA GLN A 57 1.60 1.07 -28.94
C GLN A 57 2.53 1.71 -27.93
N CYS A 58 3.84 1.71 -28.21
CA CYS A 58 4.87 2.24 -27.33
C CYS A 58 5.85 3.15 -28.06
N ILE A 59 6.25 4.24 -27.41
CA ILE A 59 7.22 5.22 -27.93
C ILE A 59 8.33 5.41 -26.88
N PHE A 60 9.57 5.53 -27.33
CA PHE A 60 10.69 5.90 -26.46
C PHE A 60 10.77 7.43 -26.31
N GLN A 61 10.77 7.91 -25.06
CA GLN A 61 10.79 9.33 -24.73
C GLN A 61 12.14 9.70 -24.10
N PRO A 62 13.07 10.32 -24.85
CA PRO A 62 14.29 10.87 -24.28
C PRO A 62 14.07 12.30 -23.74
N GLN A 63 15.04 12.77 -22.96
CA GLN A 63 15.08 14.12 -22.38
C GLN A 63 15.09 15.27 -23.42
N SER A 64 15.37 15.02 -24.70
CA SER A 64 15.32 16.03 -25.77
C SER A 64 14.70 15.51 -27.08
N GLU A 65 13.82 16.30 -27.72
CA GLU A 65 13.03 15.86 -28.90
C GLU A 65 13.88 15.43 -30.10
N ILE A 66 15.07 16.00 -30.27
CA ILE A 66 15.98 15.74 -31.41
C ILE A 66 16.67 14.37 -31.28
N SER A 67 16.77 13.79 -30.08
CA SER A 67 17.53 12.55 -29.82
C SER A 67 16.71 11.25 -29.96
N SER A 68 15.37 11.32 -29.88
CA SER A 68 14.51 10.11 -29.83
C SER A 68 14.63 9.23 -31.06
N ARG A 69 14.63 9.87 -32.23
CA ARG A 69 14.69 9.22 -33.53
C ARG A 69 16.04 8.55 -33.76
N GLU A 70 17.12 9.20 -33.35
CA GLU A 70 18.49 8.72 -33.48
C GLU A 70 18.81 7.60 -32.48
N PHE A 71 18.36 7.72 -31.23
CA PHE A 71 18.48 6.63 -30.25
C PHE A 71 17.69 5.41 -30.66
N MET A 72 16.44 5.60 -31.09
CA MET A 72 15.57 4.51 -31.54
C MET A 72 16.11 3.80 -32.78
N SER A 73 16.64 4.56 -33.75
CA SER A 73 17.26 3.96 -34.94
C SER A 73 18.54 3.22 -34.58
N ALA A 74 19.36 3.73 -33.66
CA ALA A 74 20.56 3.07 -33.16
C ALA A 74 20.24 1.74 -32.44
N PHE A 75 19.26 1.71 -31.53
CA PHE A 75 18.88 0.49 -30.82
C PHE A 75 18.23 -0.53 -31.74
N THR A 76 17.31 -0.10 -32.62
CA THR A 76 16.62 -0.98 -33.57
C THR A 76 17.60 -1.54 -34.61
N SER A 77 18.55 -0.73 -35.11
CA SER A 77 19.60 -1.21 -36.01
C SER A 77 20.62 -2.12 -35.33
N GLY A 78 20.81 -1.97 -34.01
CA GLY A 78 21.54 -2.92 -33.17
C GLY A 78 20.76 -4.20 -32.84
N GLY A 79 19.54 -4.39 -33.35
CA GLY A 79 18.71 -5.57 -33.14
C GLY A 79 18.01 -5.63 -31.78
N LEU A 80 18.00 -4.53 -31.02
CA LEU A 80 17.32 -4.45 -29.73
C LEU A 80 15.85 -4.07 -29.93
N ALA A 81 14.95 -4.84 -29.32
CA ALA A 81 13.52 -4.58 -29.27
C ALA A 81 13.04 -4.68 -27.83
N PRO A 82 12.12 -3.79 -27.39
CA PRO A 82 11.61 -3.83 -26.05
C PRO A 82 10.86 -5.13 -25.78
N SER A 83 10.79 -5.48 -24.50
CA SER A 83 9.97 -6.58 -23.99
C SER A 83 8.98 -6.06 -22.96
N LEU A 84 7.77 -6.61 -23.00
CA LEU A 84 6.66 -6.34 -22.11
C LEU A 84 6.50 -7.51 -21.15
N GLY A 85 6.70 -7.28 -19.86
CA GLY A 85 6.25 -8.18 -18.80
C GLY A 85 4.85 -7.80 -18.34
N ILE A 86 3.95 -8.77 -18.27
CA ILE A 86 2.63 -8.66 -17.63
C ILE A 86 2.64 -9.60 -16.43
N ILE A 87 2.45 -9.05 -15.23
CA ILE A 87 2.76 -9.74 -13.98
C ILE A 87 1.65 -9.47 -12.95
N ASN A 88 1.13 -10.51 -12.33
CA ASN A 88 0.32 -10.41 -11.10
C ASN A 88 0.69 -11.57 -10.15
N SER A 89 -0.05 -11.76 -9.06
CA SER A 89 0.20 -12.84 -8.10
C SER A 89 0.14 -14.27 -8.68
N THR A 90 -0.40 -14.43 -9.89
CA THR A 90 -0.72 -15.72 -10.51
C THR A 90 -0.23 -15.99 -11.91
N TYR A 91 0.26 -14.94 -12.55
CA TYR A 91 0.59 -14.97 -13.94
C TYR A 91 1.80 -14.10 -14.17
N THR A 92 2.80 -14.66 -14.84
CA THR A 92 3.92 -13.91 -15.39
C THR A 92 4.01 -14.28 -16.86
N GLY A 93 3.87 -13.29 -17.73
CA GLY A 93 4.02 -13.43 -19.18
C GLY A 93 5.01 -12.41 -19.70
N ILE A 94 5.94 -12.84 -20.55
CA ILE A 94 6.89 -11.96 -21.23
C ILE A 94 6.55 -11.99 -22.73
N PHE A 95 6.37 -10.81 -23.30
CA PHE A 95 6.03 -10.63 -24.71
C PHE A 95 7.06 -9.73 -25.38
N HIS A 96 7.52 -10.13 -26.56
CA HIS A 96 8.53 -9.38 -27.30
C HIS A 96 7.86 -8.57 -28.41
N PHE A 97 8.22 -7.30 -28.51
CA PHE A 97 7.73 -6.45 -29.60
C PHE A 97 8.39 -6.87 -30.92
N ASN A 98 7.63 -6.81 -32.00
CA ASN A 98 8.18 -7.00 -33.34
C ASN A 98 8.99 -5.75 -33.75
N LEU A 99 10.13 -5.97 -34.41
CA LEU A 99 10.95 -4.92 -35.01
C LEU A 99 10.22 -4.36 -36.25
N THR A 100 9.25 -3.47 -36.07
CA THR A 100 8.54 -2.82 -37.18
C THR A 100 8.89 -1.33 -37.25
N LEU A 101 9.68 -0.96 -38.27
CA LEU A 101 9.96 0.44 -38.61
C LEU A 101 8.86 0.96 -39.54
N PHE A 102 7.84 1.64 -38.98
CA PHE A 102 6.83 2.32 -39.80
C PHE A 102 7.33 3.71 -40.25
N ARG A 103 7.04 4.06 -41.50
CA ARG A 103 7.43 5.35 -42.11
C ARG A 103 6.86 6.53 -41.33
N ASP A 104 7.73 7.53 -41.12
CA ASP A 104 7.51 8.86 -40.54
C ASP A 104 7.14 9.00 -39.05
N GLN A 105 6.77 7.91 -38.33
CA GLN A 105 6.67 7.89 -36.86
C GLN A 105 7.23 6.57 -36.29
N ILE A 106 8.23 6.64 -35.40
CA ILE A 106 8.91 5.47 -34.84
C ILE A 106 8.24 5.06 -33.51
N TYR A 107 7.37 4.04 -33.57
CA TYR A 107 6.74 3.41 -32.42
C TYR A 107 6.78 1.89 -32.55
N TRP A 108 6.74 1.17 -31.44
CA TRP A 108 6.59 -0.29 -31.41
C TRP A 108 5.13 -0.66 -31.22
N LEU A 109 4.71 -1.74 -31.90
CA LEU A 109 3.37 -2.30 -31.81
C LEU A 109 3.45 -3.77 -31.43
N ILE A 110 2.58 -4.19 -30.51
CA ILE A 110 2.36 -5.61 -30.21
C ILE A 110 0.85 -5.88 -30.10
N CYS A 111 0.43 -7.05 -30.58
CA CYS A 111 -0.93 -7.56 -30.45
C CYS A 111 -0.86 -8.89 -29.73
N ILE A 112 -1.42 -8.97 -28.53
CA ILE A 112 -1.39 -10.14 -27.66
C ILE A 112 -2.79 -10.74 -27.59
N PRO A 113 -2.99 -11.99 -28.03
CA PRO A 113 -4.27 -12.67 -27.91
C PRO A 113 -4.78 -12.68 -26.45
N ARG A 114 -6.06 -12.35 -26.24
CA ARG A 114 -6.63 -12.31 -24.88
C ARG A 114 -6.47 -13.65 -24.14
N GLU A 115 -6.65 -14.76 -24.85
CA GLU A 115 -6.50 -16.12 -24.34
C GLU A 115 -5.12 -16.44 -23.77
N ASN A 116 -4.07 -15.75 -24.23
CA ASN A 116 -2.72 -15.93 -23.70
C ASN A 116 -2.56 -15.28 -22.32
N ILE A 117 -3.34 -14.24 -22.03
CA ILE A 117 -3.30 -13.49 -20.76
C ILE A 117 -4.32 -14.09 -19.78
N THR A 118 -5.56 -14.31 -20.23
CA THR A 118 -6.65 -14.79 -19.36
C THR A 118 -6.82 -16.30 -19.47
N LYS A 119 -5.97 -17.06 -18.77
CA LYS A 119 -6.10 -18.53 -18.68
C LYS A 119 -7.28 -18.98 -17.81
N ASN A 120 -7.66 -18.19 -16.79
CA ASN A 120 -8.80 -18.49 -15.92
C ASN A 120 -10.07 -17.83 -16.48
N THR A 121 -11.12 -18.63 -16.65
CA THR A 121 -12.42 -18.21 -17.17
C THR A 121 -13.41 -17.80 -16.09
N ASP A 122 -13.05 -17.89 -14.81
CA ASP A 122 -13.95 -17.57 -13.69
C ASP A 122 -14.20 -16.06 -13.55
N THR A 123 -15.42 -15.69 -13.13
CA THR A 123 -15.91 -14.31 -12.93
C THR A 123 -15.61 -13.77 -11.53
N ALA A 124 -14.56 -14.27 -10.89
CA ALA A 124 -14.06 -13.76 -9.61
C ALA A 124 -13.41 -12.37 -9.76
N ALA A 125 -13.25 -11.65 -8.64
CA ALA A 125 -12.44 -10.43 -8.59
C ALA A 125 -11.07 -10.70 -9.24
N VAL A 126 -10.65 -9.83 -10.15
CA VAL A 126 -9.40 -10.02 -10.90
C VAL A 126 -8.38 -9.05 -10.40
N GLU A 127 -7.22 -9.57 -10.02
CA GLU A 127 -6.06 -8.76 -9.69
C GLU A 127 -5.61 -7.99 -10.94
N GLU A 128 -5.57 -6.67 -10.81
CA GLU A 128 -4.95 -5.78 -11.78
C GLU A 128 -3.47 -6.12 -11.95
N TRP A 129 -3.00 -6.20 -13.20
CA TRP A 129 -1.63 -6.61 -13.48
C TRP A 129 -0.68 -5.42 -13.46
N LEU A 130 0.51 -5.63 -12.91
CA LEU A 130 1.67 -4.78 -13.12
C LEU A 130 2.25 -5.05 -14.51
N VAL A 131 2.52 -3.97 -15.24
CA VAL A 131 3.12 -4.01 -16.57
C VAL A 131 4.48 -3.38 -16.52
N ARG A 132 5.49 -4.08 -17.03
CA ARG A 132 6.87 -3.61 -17.06
C ARG A 132 7.44 -3.68 -18.45
N ILE A 133 7.98 -2.57 -18.92
CA ILE A 133 8.60 -2.48 -20.24
C ILE A 133 10.09 -2.22 -20.04
N THR A 134 10.89 -3.02 -20.73
CA THR A 134 12.36 -2.91 -20.70
C THR A 134 12.89 -2.95 -22.12
N LEU A 135 13.95 -2.20 -22.41
CA LEU A 135 14.57 -2.25 -23.74
C LEU A 135 15.18 -3.63 -24.02
N GLN A 136 15.69 -4.30 -22.99
CA GLN A 136 16.20 -5.67 -23.09
C GLN A 136 15.85 -6.47 -21.84
N HIS A 137 15.24 -7.64 -22.05
CA HIS A 137 14.89 -8.55 -20.96
C HIS A 137 16.15 -9.05 -20.23
N GLY A 138 16.10 -9.10 -18.90
CA GLY A 138 17.18 -9.63 -18.05
C GLY A 138 18.25 -8.60 -17.63
N LEU A 139 18.39 -7.48 -18.35
CA LEU A 139 19.34 -6.42 -18.01
C LEU A 139 18.69 -5.21 -17.32
N ASN A 140 17.36 -5.13 -17.33
CA ASN A 140 16.56 -4.02 -16.76
C ASN A 140 16.96 -2.61 -17.26
N ILE A 141 17.66 -2.54 -18.40
CA ILE A 141 18.10 -1.28 -19.03
C ILE A 141 16.88 -0.55 -19.57
N TYR A 142 16.76 0.74 -19.22
CA TYR A 142 15.64 1.61 -19.58
C TYR A 142 14.30 0.94 -19.24
N THR A 143 13.94 0.96 -17.95
CA THR A 143 12.69 0.37 -17.47
C THR A 143 11.60 1.42 -17.37
N SER A 144 10.35 1.06 -17.69
CA SER A 144 9.16 1.83 -17.32
C SER A 144 8.06 0.90 -16.83
N GLU A 145 7.29 1.36 -15.84
CA GLU A 145 6.22 0.60 -15.19
C GLU A 145 4.86 1.25 -15.44
N GLY A 146 3.82 0.42 -15.42
CA GLY A 146 2.42 0.81 -15.61
C GLY A 146 1.47 -0.30 -15.18
N THR A 147 0.19 -0.17 -15.48
CA THR A 147 -0.85 -1.13 -15.07
C THR A 147 -1.61 -1.69 -16.26
N LEU A 148 -2.23 -2.86 -16.08
CA LEU A 148 -3.18 -3.44 -17.02
C LEU A 148 -4.45 -3.86 -16.27
N LEU A 149 -5.58 -3.29 -16.65
CA LEU A 149 -6.90 -3.60 -16.09
C LEU A 149 -7.74 -4.43 -17.09
N ASP A 150 -8.27 -5.57 -16.65
CA ASP A 150 -9.26 -6.34 -17.42
C ASP A 150 -10.68 -5.86 -17.17
N ARG A 151 -11.13 -4.97 -18.05
CA ARG A 151 -12.45 -4.34 -18.00
C ARG A 151 -13.60 -5.32 -18.22
N ALA A 152 -13.34 -6.49 -18.81
CA ALA A 152 -14.37 -7.48 -19.08
C ALA A 152 -14.63 -8.40 -17.88
N ARG A 153 -13.68 -8.52 -16.94
CA ARG A 153 -13.81 -9.38 -15.75
C ARG A 153 -13.98 -8.61 -14.45
N GLU A 154 -13.60 -7.33 -14.40
CA GLU A 154 -13.83 -6.51 -13.22
C GLU A 154 -15.34 -6.48 -12.86
N PRO A 155 -15.76 -7.03 -11.71
CA PRO A 155 -17.16 -7.27 -11.41
C PRO A 155 -18.02 -6.01 -11.46
N ILE A 156 -17.61 -4.95 -10.76
CA ILE A 156 -18.43 -3.74 -10.63
C ILE A 156 -18.61 -3.01 -11.97
N LEU A 157 -17.67 -3.13 -12.90
CA LEU A 157 -17.77 -2.54 -14.24
C LEU A 157 -18.82 -3.24 -15.11
N GLN A 158 -19.24 -4.47 -14.75
CA GLN A 158 -20.28 -5.21 -15.47
C GLN A 158 -21.70 -4.77 -15.07
N TRP A 159 -21.85 -4.03 -13.98
CA TRP A 159 -23.16 -3.62 -13.45
C TRP A 159 -23.52 -2.19 -13.84
N LYS A 160 -24.81 -1.99 -14.15
CA LYS A 160 -25.40 -0.65 -14.13
C LYS A 160 -25.84 -0.34 -12.71
N LEU A 161 -25.05 0.47 -12.01
CA LEU A 161 -25.28 0.79 -10.60
C LEU A 161 -26.62 1.50 -10.36
N GLY A 162 -27.08 2.33 -11.31
CA GLY A 162 -28.33 3.08 -11.20
C GLY A 162 -28.69 3.87 -12.45
N THR A 163 -29.44 4.96 -12.29
CA THR A 163 -29.79 5.85 -13.41
C THR A 163 -28.59 6.73 -13.75
N ILE A 164 -28.17 6.74 -15.02
CA ILE A 164 -26.99 7.49 -15.46
C ILE A 164 -27.32 8.98 -15.46
N MET A 165 -26.41 9.79 -14.93
CA MET A 165 -26.53 11.24 -14.87
C MET A 165 -25.70 11.93 -15.94
N THR A 166 -26.18 13.09 -16.42
CA THR A 166 -25.38 13.96 -17.29
C THR A 166 -24.42 14.81 -16.47
N LYS A 167 -23.35 15.32 -17.10
CA LYS A 167 -22.40 16.22 -16.43
C LYS A 167 -23.07 17.48 -15.87
N ASP A 168 -24.10 17.99 -16.55
CA ASP A 168 -24.83 19.18 -16.10
C ASP A 168 -25.71 18.91 -14.88
N ASP A 169 -26.28 17.71 -14.77
CA ASP A 169 -27.04 17.31 -13.59
C ASP A 169 -26.13 17.14 -12.37
N VAL A 170 -24.95 16.58 -12.56
CA VAL A 170 -23.94 16.44 -11.50
C VAL A 170 -23.45 17.81 -11.02
N LYS A 171 -23.19 18.77 -11.94
CA LYS A 171 -22.78 20.13 -11.58
C LYS A 171 -23.81 20.88 -10.72
N LYS A 172 -25.10 20.61 -10.90
CA LYS A 172 -26.16 21.19 -10.06
C LYS A 172 -26.04 20.73 -8.60
N LEU A 173 -25.40 19.59 -8.33
CA LEU A 173 -25.20 19.08 -6.97
C LEU A 173 -24.04 19.75 -6.24
N TYR A 174 -23.03 20.28 -6.94
CA TYR A 174 -21.80 20.82 -6.30
C TYR A 174 -22.04 21.81 -5.16
N PRO A 175 -22.99 22.78 -5.26
CA PRO A 175 -23.28 23.71 -4.16
C PRO A 175 -23.86 23.04 -2.90
N HIS A 176 -24.34 21.80 -3.03
CA HIS A 176 -24.95 21.02 -1.97
C HIS A 176 -24.01 19.99 -1.35
N VAL A 177 -22.86 19.72 -1.98
CA VAL A 177 -21.86 18.79 -1.47
C VAL A 177 -21.18 19.38 -0.23
N VAL A 178 -21.13 18.62 0.85
CA VAL A 178 -20.43 18.96 2.11
C VAL A 178 -19.22 18.07 2.38
N GLY A 179 -19.10 16.97 1.64
CA GLY A 179 -18.01 16.01 1.78
C GLY A 179 -17.98 15.02 0.62
N LEU A 180 -16.86 14.31 0.50
CA LEU A 180 -16.66 13.24 -0.48
C LEU A 180 -16.26 11.98 0.27
N LYS A 181 -16.78 10.84 -0.15
CA LYS A 181 -16.27 9.52 0.24
C LYS A 181 -15.74 8.82 -1.00
N VAL A 182 -14.66 8.07 -0.86
CA VAL A 182 -14.10 7.22 -1.92
C VAL A 182 -13.90 5.81 -1.37
N THR A 183 -14.19 4.82 -2.20
CA THR A 183 -13.85 3.43 -1.98
C THR A 183 -13.38 2.81 -3.30
N LYS A 184 -12.60 1.74 -3.26
CA LYS A 184 -11.95 1.15 -4.45
C LYS A 184 -12.00 -0.36 -4.40
N CYS A 185 -11.87 -1.00 -5.56
CA CYS A 185 -11.81 -2.45 -5.65
C CYS A 185 -10.49 -2.92 -5.02
N PRO A 186 -10.51 -3.81 -4.00
CA PRO A 186 -9.29 -4.26 -3.32
C PRO A 186 -8.25 -4.92 -4.24
N CYS A 187 -8.70 -5.51 -5.35
CA CYS A 187 -7.84 -6.19 -6.33
C CYS A 187 -7.47 -5.31 -7.54
N ALA A 188 -8.15 -4.18 -7.74
CA ALA A 188 -7.98 -3.30 -8.88
C ALA A 188 -8.20 -1.86 -8.41
N ASN A 189 -7.19 -1.28 -7.75
CA ASN A 189 -7.33 0.05 -7.14
C ASN A 189 -7.79 1.10 -8.14
N ASP A 190 -7.41 0.99 -9.41
CA ASP A 190 -7.84 1.89 -10.50
C ASP A 190 -9.35 1.90 -10.72
N VAL A 191 -10.07 0.89 -10.23
CA VAL A 191 -11.53 0.83 -10.24
C VAL A 191 -12.04 1.35 -8.91
N ALA A 192 -12.61 2.55 -8.93
CA ALA A 192 -12.99 3.26 -7.73
C ALA A 192 -14.33 3.98 -7.86
N LEU A 193 -15.00 4.12 -6.71
CA LEU A 193 -16.26 4.81 -6.53
C LEU A 193 -16.03 6.09 -5.72
N ILE A 194 -16.71 7.16 -6.10
CA ILE A 194 -16.79 8.42 -5.36
C ILE A 194 -18.25 8.75 -5.04
N GLY A 195 -18.56 9.03 -3.79
CA GLY A 195 -19.89 9.36 -3.30
C GLY A 195 -19.96 10.79 -2.79
N PHE A 196 -21.05 11.49 -3.11
CA PHE A 196 -21.32 12.83 -2.57
C PHE A 196 -22.05 12.77 -1.24
N LEU A 197 -21.48 13.40 -0.21
CA LEU A 197 -22.18 13.71 1.03
C LEU A 197 -22.87 15.06 0.84
N LEU A 198 -24.19 15.08 0.94
CA LEU A 198 -25.01 16.27 0.68
C LEU A 198 -25.50 16.93 1.97
N ASN A 199 -25.73 18.24 1.92
CA ASN A 199 -26.43 18.97 2.96
C ASN A 199 -27.95 18.67 2.96
N SER A 200 -28.65 19.11 4.00
CA SER A 200 -30.10 18.90 4.16
C SER A 200 -30.99 19.54 3.09
N LYS A 201 -30.44 20.34 2.16
CA LYS A 201 -31.22 20.97 1.07
C LYS A 201 -31.33 20.11 -0.18
N SER A 202 -30.51 19.05 -0.31
CA SER A 202 -30.54 18.15 -1.45
C SER A 202 -30.49 16.71 -0.95
N ASN A 203 -31.33 15.86 -1.53
CA ASN A 203 -31.50 14.49 -1.09
C ASN A 203 -31.16 13.54 -2.24
N GLY A 204 -30.57 12.40 -1.90
CA GLY A 204 -30.29 11.33 -2.83
C GLY A 204 -28.91 10.70 -2.63
N ILE A 205 -28.69 9.61 -3.36
CA ILE A 205 -27.44 8.86 -3.38
C ILE A 205 -26.85 8.97 -4.77
N TYR A 206 -25.74 9.70 -4.86
CA TYR A 206 -25.05 10.01 -6.11
C TYR A 206 -23.63 9.46 -6.03
N ILE A 207 -23.33 8.50 -6.92
CA ILE A 207 -22.07 7.77 -6.94
C ILE A 207 -21.45 7.86 -8.34
N GLY A 208 -20.20 8.29 -8.42
CA GLY A 208 -19.37 8.26 -9.62
C GLY A 208 -18.50 7.01 -9.66
N LEU A 209 -18.45 6.35 -10.80
CA LEU A 209 -17.59 5.18 -11.07
C LEU A 209 -16.46 5.57 -12.02
N SER A 210 -15.23 5.24 -11.65
CA SER A 210 -14.03 5.37 -12.48
C SER A 210 -13.35 4.01 -12.64
N PHE A 211 -12.78 3.77 -13.82
CA PHE A 211 -11.93 2.60 -14.11
C PHE A 211 -10.46 3.00 -14.34
N SER A 212 -10.12 4.27 -14.15
CA SER A 212 -8.77 4.81 -14.38
C SER A 212 -8.16 5.44 -13.12
N GLY A 213 -8.72 5.18 -11.95
CA GLY A 213 -8.30 5.76 -10.67
C GLY A 213 -8.50 7.27 -10.61
N PHE A 214 -9.58 7.78 -11.25
CA PHE A 214 -9.90 9.21 -11.38
C PHE A 214 -8.92 10.09 -12.16
N TRP A 215 -7.83 9.52 -12.71
CA TRP A 215 -6.83 10.22 -13.53
C TRP A 215 -7.44 11.07 -14.66
N ASN A 216 -8.54 10.61 -15.24
CA ASN A 216 -9.33 11.41 -16.16
C ASN A 216 -10.73 11.63 -15.58
N TYR A 217 -10.93 12.78 -14.92
CA TYR A 217 -12.20 13.14 -14.32
C TYR A 217 -13.36 13.16 -15.34
N ASN A 218 -13.06 13.40 -16.62
CA ASN A 218 -14.06 13.38 -17.68
C ASN A 218 -14.60 11.98 -17.99
N ASN A 219 -13.90 10.92 -17.57
CA ASN A 219 -14.28 9.52 -17.79
C ASN A 219 -15.10 8.93 -16.64
N ILE A 220 -15.41 9.73 -15.60
CA ILE A 220 -16.26 9.29 -14.49
C ILE A 220 -17.70 9.17 -14.97
N THR A 221 -18.29 8.00 -14.77
CA THR A 221 -19.73 7.78 -15.03
C THR A 221 -20.50 7.96 -13.74
N TRP A 222 -21.42 8.92 -13.71
CA TRP A 222 -22.22 9.24 -12.52
C TRP A 222 -23.57 8.51 -12.55
N TYR A 223 -23.95 7.98 -11.40
CA TYR A 223 -25.19 7.25 -11.18
C TYR A 223 -25.99 7.86 -10.03
N ASN A 224 -27.31 7.90 -10.19
CA ASN A 224 -28.26 8.17 -9.13
C ASN A 224 -28.91 6.84 -8.68
N LEU A 225 -28.73 6.51 -7.40
CA LEU A 225 -29.19 5.27 -6.78
C LEU A 225 -30.43 5.47 -5.88
N THR A 226 -30.96 6.69 -5.82
CA THR A 226 -31.99 7.12 -4.86
C THR A 226 -33.24 6.21 -4.88
N ASP A 227 -33.79 5.94 -6.06
CA ASP A 227 -35.04 5.17 -6.19
C ASP A 227 -34.89 3.71 -5.74
N MET A 228 -33.72 3.10 -5.97
CA MET A 228 -33.43 1.72 -5.55
C MET A 228 -33.26 1.58 -4.06
N ILE A 229 -32.81 2.64 -3.38
CA ILE A 229 -32.67 2.61 -1.94
C ILE A 229 -34.03 2.84 -1.30
N TYR A 230 -34.86 3.76 -1.82
CA TYR A 230 -36.22 3.95 -1.33
C TYR A 230 -37.10 2.71 -1.48
N SER A 231 -36.93 1.91 -2.53
CA SER A 231 -37.70 0.67 -2.69
C SER A 231 -37.49 -0.34 -1.56
N GLU A 232 -36.35 -0.29 -0.87
CA GLU A 232 -36.03 -1.17 0.26
C GLU A 232 -36.51 -0.63 1.62
N VAL A 233 -36.82 0.67 1.73
CA VAL A 233 -37.24 1.29 3.00
C VAL A 233 -38.76 1.46 3.12
N GLY A 234 -39.48 1.61 1.99
CA GLY A 234 -40.93 1.84 1.94
C GLY A 234 -41.34 3.30 1.73
N GLU A 235 -42.65 3.60 1.80
CA GLU A 235 -43.19 4.97 1.59
C GLU A 235 -42.95 5.89 2.81
N GLU A 236 -42.90 7.21 2.57
CA GLU A 236 -42.83 8.31 3.57
C GLU A 236 -41.46 8.65 4.22
N HIS A 237 -40.34 8.43 3.54
CA HIS A 237 -39.03 8.87 4.06
C HIS A 237 -38.43 10.03 3.26
N THR A 238 -38.11 11.11 3.96
CA THR A 238 -37.42 12.28 3.41
C THR A 238 -35.97 12.32 3.88
N GLU A 239 -35.12 13.03 3.12
CA GLU A 239 -33.73 13.34 3.50
C GLU A 239 -32.75 12.14 3.55
N LEU A 240 -32.70 11.40 2.44
CA LEU A 240 -31.68 10.39 2.15
C LEU A 240 -30.34 11.03 1.77
N SER A 241 -29.24 10.60 2.41
CA SER A 241 -27.88 10.97 2.03
C SER A 241 -26.89 9.83 2.29
N VAL A 242 -25.79 9.80 1.53
CA VAL A 242 -24.65 8.92 1.80
C VAL A 242 -23.93 9.41 3.05
N VAL A 243 -23.58 8.48 3.94
CA VAL A 243 -22.75 8.73 5.13
C VAL A 243 -21.37 8.10 4.93
N ASP A 244 -21.32 6.83 4.51
CA ASP A 244 -20.09 6.10 4.26
C ASP A 244 -20.31 5.01 3.20
N MET A 245 -19.24 4.48 2.60
CA MET A 245 -19.31 3.35 1.67
C MET A 245 -18.01 2.55 1.63
N VAL A 246 -18.17 1.24 1.39
CA VAL A 246 -17.10 0.26 1.29
C VAL A 246 -17.38 -0.67 0.11
N LEU A 247 -16.41 -0.80 -0.79
CA LEU A 247 -16.39 -1.81 -1.83
C LEU A 247 -15.48 -2.96 -1.37
N THR A 248 -16.10 -4.10 -1.08
CA THR A 248 -15.40 -5.36 -0.76
C THR A 248 -15.05 -6.11 -2.05
N ASN A 249 -14.50 -7.32 -1.97
CA ASN A 249 -14.18 -8.10 -3.17
C ASN A 249 -15.45 -8.45 -3.98
N HIS A 250 -16.61 -8.63 -3.32
CA HIS A 250 -17.84 -9.10 -3.98
C HIS A 250 -19.09 -8.26 -3.72
N PHE A 251 -19.06 -7.33 -2.76
CA PHE A 251 -20.24 -6.57 -2.34
C PHE A 251 -19.92 -5.07 -2.20
N LEU A 252 -20.87 -4.24 -2.62
CA LEU A 252 -20.90 -2.81 -2.32
C LEU A 252 -21.78 -2.58 -1.09
N VAL A 253 -21.19 -2.02 -0.04
CA VAL A 253 -21.85 -1.68 1.22
C VAL A 253 -21.94 -0.16 1.33
N ILE A 254 -23.16 0.37 1.49
CA ILE A 254 -23.45 1.80 1.57
C ILE A 254 -24.15 2.10 2.88
N LEU A 255 -23.52 2.91 3.73
CA LEU A 255 -24.15 3.48 4.91
C LEU A 255 -24.81 4.81 4.52
N THR A 256 -26.09 4.92 4.82
CA THR A 256 -26.91 6.10 4.50
C THR A 256 -27.56 6.65 5.76
N SER A 257 -28.20 7.81 5.67
CA SER A 257 -29.02 8.36 6.76
C SER A 257 -30.20 7.47 7.16
N LEU A 258 -30.65 6.53 6.32
CA LEU A 258 -31.80 5.66 6.60
C LEU A 258 -31.42 4.23 7.04
N GLY A 259 -30.16 3.84 6.88
CA GLY A 259 -29.74 2.47 7.16
C GLY A 259 -28.47 2.07 6.42
N LEU A 260 -28.07 0.83 6.66
CA LEU A 260 -26.96 0.16 5.99
C LEU A 260 -27.50 -0.74 4.87
N PHE A 261 -26.99 -0.55 3.65
CA PHE A 261 -27.44 -1.27 2.46
C PHE A 261 -26.30 -2.08 1.87
N ILE A 262 -26.56 -3.35 1.53
CA ILE A 262 -25.59 -4.30 0.99
C ILE A 262 -26.10 -4.74 -0.39
N SER A 263 -25.26 -4.63 -1.41
CA SER A 263 -25.62 -5.03 -2.77
C SER A 263 -25.83 -6.55 -2.91
N GLY A 264 -26.36 -6.99 -4.04
CA GLY A 264 -26.18 -8.37 -4.50
C GLY A 264 -24.71 -8.70 -4.76
N ASP A 265 -24.40 -9.99 -4.91
CA ASP A 265 -23.06 -10.47 -5.26
C ASP A 265 -22.66 -9.96 -6.65
N LEU A 266 -21.61 -9.13 -6.70
CA LEU A 266 -21.16 -8.44 -7.90
C LEU A 266 -20.56 -9.38 -8.95
N ARG A 267 -20.17 -10.61 -8.59
CA ARG A 267 -19.54 -11.55 -9.53
C ARG A 267 -20.49 -12.08 -10.59
N TYR A 268 -21.78 -12.14 -10.27
CA TYR A 268 -22.78 -12.79 -11.10
C TYR A 268 -23.86 -11.79 -11.50
N PRO A 269 -23.68 -11.07 -12.63
CA PRO A 269 -24.71 -10.18 -13.16
C PRO A 269 -25.93 -10.97 -13.62
N SER A 270 -26.81 -11.30 -12.67
CA SER A 270 -28.07 -12.03 -12.91
C SER A 270 -29.15 -11.14 -13.54
N SER A 271 -29.07 -9.84 -13.31
CA SER A 271 -29.96 -8.80 -13.83
C SER A 271 -29.14 -7.61 -14.35
N SER A 272 -29.72 -6.77 -15.20
CA SER A 272 -29.06 -5.54 -15.67
C SER A 272 -28.99 -4.44 -14.60
N VAL A 273 -29.68 -4.61 -13.46
CA VAL A 273 -29.79 -3.62 -12.38
C VAL A 273 -29.33 -4.28 -11.07
N LEU A 274 -28.49 -3.56 -10.32
CA LEU A 274 -28.00 -3.98 -9.01
C LEU A 274 -29.07 -3.80 -7.93
N THR A 275 -29.36 -4.85 -7.19
CA THR A 275 -30.32 -4.83 -6.06
C THR A 275 -29.60 -4.66 -4.73
N PHE A 276 -30.26 -4.09 -3.74
CA PHE A 276 -29.74 -3.92 -2.38
C PHE A 276 -30.62 -4.64 -1.38
N SER A 277 -30.03 -5.01 -0.25
CA SER A 277 -30.70 -5.49 0.95
C SER A 277 -30.36 -4.56 2.11
N ARG A 278 -31.31 -4.33 3.01
CA ARG A 278 -31.11 -3.49 4.20
C ARG A 278 -30.73 -4.34 5.41
N ALA A 279 -29.70 -3.91 6.13
CA ALA A 279 -29.39 -4.44 7.46
C ALA A 279 -30.07 -3.59 8.54
N ASP A 280 -30.80 -4.25 9.43
CA ASP A 280 -31.56 -3.61 10.50
C ASP A 280 -30.85 -3.77 11.85
N PHE A 281 -30.59 -2.64 12.52
CA PHE A 281 -30.07 -2.62 13.89
C PHE A 281 -31.19 -2.18 14.85
N CYS A 282 -31.57 -3.06 15.77
CA CYS A 282 -32.66 -2.78 16.71
C CYS A 282 -32.32 -1.58 17.62
N GLY A 283 -33.22 -0.61 17.71
CA GLY A 283 -33.05 0.59 18.56
C GLY A 283 -32.21 1.72 17.95
N PHE A 284 -31.78 1.56 16.69
CA PHE A 284 -31.04 2.60 15.95
C PHE A 284 -31.98 3.45 15.11
N GLU A 285 -31.88 4.76 15.30
CA GLU A 285 -32.65 5.75 14.57
C GLU A 285 -31.78 6.48 13.55
N ARG A 286 -32.43 7.28 12.71
CA ARG A 286 -31.78 8.12 11.69
C ARG A 286 -30.63 8.97 12.23
N VAL A 287 -30.78 9.52 13.44
CA VAL A 287 -29.73 10.33 14.11
C VAL A 287 -28.47 9.53 14.43
N ASP A 288 -28.59 8.21 14.59
CA ASP A 288 -27.46 7.32 14.84
C ASP A 288 -26.74 6.98 13.54
N TYR A 289 -27.48 6.67 12.48
CA TYR A 289 -26.91 6.34 11.16
C TYR A 289 -26.08 7.47 10.57
N VAL A 290 -26.51 8.73 10.74
CA VAL A 290 -25.75 9.92 10.28
C VAL A 290 -24.38 10.04 10.97
N LYS A 291 -24.20 9.44 12.14
CA LYS A 291 -22.93 9.40 12.89
C LYS A 291 -22.23 8.04 12.79
N GLY A 292 -22.72 7.14 11.93
CA GLY A 292 -22.13 5.84 11.72
C GLY A 292 -20.85 5.93 10.88
N LYS A 293 -19.96 4.95 11.06
CA LYS A 293 -18.75 4.77 10.24
C LYS A 293 -18.59 3.31 9.85
N LEU A 294 -18.08 3.07 8.66
CA LEU A 294 -17.73 1.74 8.18
C LEU A 294 -16.22 1.50 8.27
N TRP A 295 -15.86 0.28 8.66
CA TRP A 295 -14.49 -0.19 8.76
C TRP A 295 -14.37 -1.57 8.12
N TYR A 296 -13.30 -1.81 7.39
CA TYR A 296 -13.02 -3.10 6.77
C TYR A 296 -11.52 -3.27 6.55
N ASN A 297 -11.08 -4.52 6.41
CA ASN A 297 -9.73 -4.81 5.97
C ASN A 297 -9.73 -4.88 4.45
N GLU A 298 -9.07 -3.94 3.81
CA GLU A 298 -8.86 -4.00 2.38
C GLU A 298 -7.81 -5.07 2.07
N ARG A 299 -8.26 -6.21 1.53
CA ARG A 299 -7.40 -7.32 1.09
C ARG A 299 -7.92 -7.85 -0.25
N CYS A 300 -7.02 -8.06 -1.21
CA CYS A 300 -7.39 -8.66 -2.49
C CYS A 300 -7.54 -10.19 -2.35
N PHE A 301 -8.73 -10.70 -2.69
CA PHE A 301 -9.04 -12.13 -2.71
C PHE A 301 -9.31 -12.66 -4.12
N ALA A 302 -8.54 -12.22 -5.12
CA ALA A 302 -8.67 -12.70 -6.50
C ALA A 302 -8.56 -14.23 -6.64
N ASN A 303 -7.80 -14.87 -5.73
CA ASN A 303 -7.65 -16.33 -5.63
C ASN A 303 -8.14 -16.81 -4.27
N ARG A 304 -9.40 -16.49 -3.97
CA ARG A 304 -10.02 -16.78 -2.67
C ARG A 304 -9.89 -18.24 -2.28
N ALA A 305 -9.24 -18.50 -1.16
CA ALA A 305 -9.30 -19.78 -0.46
C ALA A 305 -10.51 -19.84 0.48
N HIS A 306 -10.92 -21.03 0.92
CA HIS A 306 -12.09 -21.20 1.79
C HIS A 306 -11.97 -20.50 3.16
N PHE A 307 -10.75 -20.22 3.61
CA PHE A 307 -10.49 -19.50 4.87
C PHE A 307 -10.45 -17.97 4.68
N GLU A 308 -10.52 -17.45 3.45
CA GLU A 308 -10.49 -16.03 3.15
C GLU A 308 -11.91 -15.49 2.97
N VAL A 309 -12.26 -14.50 3.79
CA VAL A 309 -13.58 -13.87 3.76
C VAL A 309 -13.44 -12.37 4.04
N ASP A 310 -14.30 -11.56 3.43
CA ASP A 310 -14.39 -10.14 3.77
C ASP A 310 -15.13 -9.94 5.09
N TYR A 311 -14.62 -9.02 5.92
CA TYR A 311 -15.28 -8.56 7.13
C TYR A 311 -15.56 -7.07 7.02
N VAL A 312 -16.76 -6.67 7.39
CA VAL A 312 -17.18 -5.27 7.48
C VAL A 312 -17.69 -5.01 8.90
N THR A 313 -17.31 -3.87 9.44
CA THR A 313 -17.71 -3.40 10.75
C THR A 313 -18.40 -2.06 10.62
N VAL A 314 -19.46 -1.85 11.39
CA VAL A 314 -20.13 -0.56 11.57
C VAL A 314 -20.04 -0.13 13.03
N THR A 315 -19.67 1.13 13.25
CA THR A 315 -19.62 1.75 14.58
C THR A 315 -20.53 2.97 14.60
N PHE A 316 -21.25 3.16 15.70
CA PHE A 316 -22.14 4.30 15.92
C PHE A 316 -21.69 5.12 17.13
N GLU A 317 -21.68 6.45 16.97
CA GLU A 317 -21.29 7.38 18.04
C GLU A 317 -22.45 7.61 19.03
N ARG A 318 -22.64 6.64 19.96
CA ARG A 318 -23.69 6.67 20.98
C ARG A 318 -23.18 6.18 22.34
N ASN A 319 -23.66 6.82 23.42
CA ASN A 319 -23.45 6.32 24.78
C ASN A 319 -24.43 5.19 25.07
N ARG A 320 -23.92 4.03 25.50
CA ARG A 320 -24.74 2.83 25.77
C ARG A 320 -25.88 3.15 26.74
N THR A 321 -27.12 2.98 26.30
CA THR A 321 -28.29 3.00 27.18
C THR A 321 -28.58 1.60 27.73
N LEU A 322 -29.39 1.49 28.79
CA LEU A 322 -29.69 0.22 29.47
C LEU A 322 -30.42 -0.83 28.60
N SER A 323 -30.95 -0.43 27.44
CA SER A 323 -31.75 -1.28 26.54
C SER A 323 -31.01 -1.82 25.31
N GLU A 324 -29.72 -1.50 25.12
CA GLU A 324 -28.99 -1.80 23.87
C GLU A 324 -27.84 -2.81 24.06
N GLU A 325 -27.69 -3.70 23.07
CA GLU A 325 -26.70 -4.78 23.07
C GLU A 325 -25.27 -4.26 22.79
N SER A 326 -25.07 -3.36 21.81
CA SER A 326 -23.75 -2.80 21.43
C SER A 326 -23.86 -1.53 20.57
N SER A 327 -22.82 -0.69 20.55
CA SER A 327 -22.65 0.46 19.62
C SER A 327 -21.75 0.14 18.42
N CYS A 328 -21.28 -1.11 18.35
CA CYS A 328 -20.38 -1.62 17.31
C CYS A 328 -20.83 -3.01 16.89
N PHE A 329 -20.94 -3.23 15.59
CA PHE A 329 -21.31 -4.52 15.00
C PHE A 329 -20.36 -4.87 13.87
N TYR A 330 -20.05 -6.15 13.72
CA TYR A 330 -19.28 -6.66 12.60
C TYR A 330 -20.00 -7.84 11.96
N SER A 331 -19.74 -8.05 10.67
CA SER A 331 -20.27 -9.17 9.92
C SER A 331 -19.24 -9.68 8.92
N LYS A 332 -19.34 -10.96 8.59
CA LYS A 332 -18.57 -11.59 7.51
C LYS A 332 -19.46 -11.70 6.28
N GLU A 333 -18.84 -11.68 5.11
CA GLU A 333 -19.52 -11.95 3.84
C GLU A 333 -20.40 -13.22 3.94
N PRO A 334 -21.66 -13.22 3.44
CA PRO A 334 -22.34 -12.20 2.62
C PRO A 334 -23.06 -11.08 3.42
N PHE A 335 -22.71 -10.87 4.69
CA PHE A 335 -23.20 -9.79 5.55
C PHE A 335 -24.66 -9.86 6.00
N HIS A 336 -25.20 -11.08 6.17
CA HIS A 336 -26.55 -11.29 6.70
C HIS A 336 -26.62 -11.22 8.23
N ASP A 337 -25.62 -11.77 8.92
CA ASP A 337 -25.63 -11.88 10.38
C ASP A 337 -24.65 -10.87 11.01
N TRP A 338 -25.16 -9.92 11.79
CA TRP A 338 -24.37 -8.89 12.46
C TRP A 338 -24.16 -9.23 13.94
N LEU A 339 -22.90 -9.30 14.36
CA LEU A 339 -22.50 -9.67 15.73
C LEU A 339 -21.96 -8.44 16.47
N PRO A 340 -22.22 -8.30 17.79
CA PRO A 340 -21.65 -7.21 18.57
C PRO A 340 -20.13 -7.38 18.70
N CYS A 341 -19.37 -6.28 18.55
CA CYS A 341 -17.90 -6.29 18.63
C CYS A 341 -17.37 -6.64 20.04
N LEU A 342 -18.14 -6.31 21.08
CA LEU A 342 -17.78 -6.57 22.47
C LEU A 342 -18.74 -7.61 23.06
N PRO A 343 -18.23 -8.65 23.75
CA PRO A 343 -19.09 -9.62 24.42
C PRO A 343 -19.89 -8.96 25.55
N HIS A 344 -21.06 -9.52 25.88
CA HIS A 344 -21.84 -9.11 27.04
C HIS A 344 -20.98 -9.21 28.32
N ILE A 345 -20.47 -8.07 28.79
CA ILE A 345 -19.76 -8.00 30.08
C ILE A 345 -20.76 -8.43 31.16
N SER A 346 -20.47 -9.54 31.83
CA SER A 346 -21.26 -10.10 32.92
C SER A 346 -21.52 -9.05 34.00
N LYS A 347 -22.77 -8.96 34.48
CA LYS A 347 -23.22 -8.06 35.56
C LYS A 347 -22.25 -8.11 36.74
N GLY A 348 -21.47 -7.05 36.96
CA GLY A 348 -20.60 -6.91 38.13
C GLY A 348 -19.31 -6.11 37.93
N MET A 349 -18.80 -5.97 36.70
CA MET A 349 -17.67 -5.07 36.43
C MET A 349 -18.17 -3.65 36.19
N LYS A 350 -17.54 -2.66 36.85
CA LYS A 350 -17.77 -1.24 36.62
C LYS A 350 -17.72 -0.97 35.12
N THR A 351 -18.79 -0.39 34.60
CA THR A 351 -18.99 0.03 33.22
C THR A 351 -17.77 0.78 32.71
N ILE A 352 -16.97 0.13 31.87
CA ILE A 352 -16.09 0.86 30.97
C ILE A 352 -17.02 1.48 29.92
N SER A 353 -17.46 2.71 30.20
CA SER A 353 -18.18 3.56 29.26
C SER A 353 -17.20 4.06 28.18
N SER A 354 -16.64 3.15 27.40
CA SER A 354 -15.76 3.50 26.30
C SER A 354 -16.51 3.27 25.00
N ALA A 355 -16.97 4.36 24.38
CA ALA A 355 -17.47 4.33 23.01
C ALA A 355 -16.38 3.76 22.10
N VAL A 356 -16.69 2.66 21.41
CA VAL A 356 -15.77 2.05 20.43
C VAL A 356 -15.73 2.95 19.20
N ILE A 357 -14.56 3.52 18.90
CA ILE A 357 -14.38 4.44 17.77
C ILE A 357 -14.23 3.68 16.46
N THR A 358 -13.50 2.56 16.51
CA THR A 358 -13.26 1.66 15.37
C THR A 358 -13.03 0.24 15.89
N PHE A 359 -13.39 -0.73 15.06
CA PHE A 359 -13.11 -2.14 15.28
C PHE A 359 -12.75 -2.80 13.94
N LEU A 360 -11.69 -3.59 13.94
CA LEU A 360 -11.21 -4.35 12.79
C LEU A 360 -11.01 -5.81 13.21
N VAL A 361 -11.33 -6.74 12.32
CA VAL A 361 -11.13 -8.17 12.55
C VAL A 361 -9.76 -8.57 12.03
N ASP A 362 -8.85 -9.01 12.89
CA ASP A 362 -7.58 -9.57 12.46
C ASP A 362 -7.75 -11.06 12.12
N GLN A 363 -7.74 -11.36 10.83
CA GLN A 363 -7.91 -12.73 10.34
C GLN A 363 -6.68 -13.62 10.61
N GLU A 364 -5.47 -13.05 10.66
CA GLU A 364 -4.25 -13.82 10.84
C GLU A 364 -4.11 -14.30 12.29
N HIS A 365 -4.53 -13.47 13.25
CA HIS A 365 -4.54 -13.80 14.68
C HIS A 365 -5.89 -14.30 15.20
N SER A 366 -6.95 -14.29 14.37
CA SER A 366 -8.33 -14.59 14.78
C SER A 366 -8.78 -13.73 15.98
N SER A 367 -8.43 -12.45 15.95
CA SER A 367 -8.71 -11.49 17.03
C SER A 367 -9.46 -10.26 16.50
N GLY A 368 -9.89 -9.37 17.40
CA GLY A 368 -10.51 -8.09 17.06
C GLY A 368 -9.74 -6.94 17.68
N VAL A 369 -9.36 -5.95 16.89
CA VAL A 369 -8.64 -4.75 17.33
C VAL A 369 -9.64 -3.61 17.45
N PHE A 370 -9.75 -2.99 18.63
CA PHE A 370 -10.60 -1.82 18.87
C PHE A 370 -9.82 -0.64 19.41
N LEU A 371 -10.26 0.57 19.08
CA LEU A 371 -9.64 1.82 19.54
C LEU A 371 -10.65 2.75 20.23
N LEU A 372 -10.17 3.46 21.26
CA LEU A 372 -10.99 4.21 22.20
C LEU A 372 -10.65 5.72 22.32
N ARG A 373 -9.54 6.24 21.76
CA ARG A 373 -9.10 7.67 21.95
C ARG A 373 -8.17 8.28 20.86
N ASN A 374 -7.87 9.59 21.02
CA ASN A 374 -7.21 10.57 20.14
C ASN A 374 -5.67 10.46 19.95
N GLN A 375 -5.08 9.28 20.14
CA GLN A 375 -3.64 9.06 19.96
C GLN A 375 -3.43 7.97 18.91
N VAL A 376 -2.30 8.02 18.18
CA VAL A 376 -1.95 6.97 17.23
C VAL A 376 -0.96 6.03 17.90
N TRP A 377 -1.37 4.78 18.03
CA TRP A 377 -0.60 3.71 18.63
C TRP A 377 -0.25 2.68 17.56
N LEU A 378 0.99 2.22 17.55
CA LEU A 378 1.47 1.13 16.71
C LEU A 378 1.41 -0.17 17.49
N SER A 379 0.81 -1.20 16.91
CA SER A 379 0.92 -2.58 17.38
C SER A 379 1.46 -3.45 16.26
N ILE A 380 2.41 -4.31 16.60
CA ILE A 380 3.08 -5.23 15.66
C ILE A 380 2.78 -6.70 15.98
N ASP A 381 1.95 -6.96 16.99
CA ASP A 381 1.70 -8.30 17.56
C ASP A 381 0.19 -8.62 17.65
N GLY A 382 -0.61 -8.04 16.75
CA GLY A 382 -2.05 -8.28 16.68
C GLY A 382 -2.85 -7.61 17.82
N GLY A 383 -2.31 -6.53 18.40
CA GLY A 383 -2.98 -5.74 19.44
C GLY A 383 -2.65 -6.15 20.88
N ASN A 384 -1.58 -6.92 21.11
CA ASN A 384 -1.16 -7.31 22.46
C ASN A 384 -0.29 -6.23 23.12
N THR A 385 0.55 -5.56 22.35
CA THR A 385 1.36 -4.41 22.78
C THR A 385 1.12 -3.20 21.89
N PHE A 386 1.20 -2.02 22.48
CA PHE A 386 0.97 -0.75 21.82
C PHE A 386 2.08 0.24 22.18
N GLU A 387 2.72 0.79 21.16
CA GLU A 387 3.70 1.86 21.27
C GLU A 387 3.11 3.18 20.77
N LEU A 388 3.30 4.26 21.52
CA LEU A 388 2.79 5.57 21.11
C LEU A 388 3.60 6.09 19.93
N LEU A 389 2.98 6.16 18.75
CA LEU A 389 3.60 6.69 17.55
C LEU A 389 3.51 8.23 17.53
N ALA A 390 2.29 8.76 17.68
CA ALA A 390 2.02 10.19 17.59
C ALA A 390 0.99 10.66 18.62
N ASP A 391 1.28 11.78 19.27
CA ASP A 391 0.35 12.56 20.07
C ASP A 391 0.20 13.95 19.42
N PHE A 392 -1.01 14.24 18.93
CA PHE A 392 -1.31 15.49 18.23
C PHE A 392 -1.77 16.60 19.19
N HIS A 393 -1.89 16.31 20.49
CA HIS A 393 -2.30 17.20 21.59
C HIS A 393 -3.56 18.04 21.31
N ASN A 394 -3.43 19.12 20.54
CA ASN A 394 -4.48 20.09 20.21
C ASN A 394 -5.14 19.86 18.85
N ASP A 395 -4.66 18.90 18.06
CA ASP A 395 -5.25 18.57 16.77
C ASP A 395 -5.85 17.15 16.78
N ILE A 396 -6.89 16.95 15.98
CA ILE A 396 -7.61 15.68 15.90
C ILE A 396 -7.49 15.17 14.47
N ILE A 397 -7.04 13.93 14.31
CA ILE A 397 -7.05 13.27 13.00
C ILE A 397 -8.49 12.99 12.60
N LYS A 398 -8.90 13.59 11.48
CA LYS A 398 -10.25 13.47 10.93
C LYS A 398 -10.34 12.32 9.93
N ASN A 399 -9.31 12.15 9.10
CA ASN A 399 -9.29 11.20 8.00
C ASN A 399 -7.95 10.48 7.92
N THR A 400 -7.98 9.23 7.46
CA THR A 400 -6.80 8.40 7.25
C THR A 400 -6.90 7.73 5.89
N TYR A 401 -5.79 7.68 5.16
CA TYR A 401 -5.69 7.08 3.83
C TYR A 401 -4.46 6.18 3.78
N HIS A 402 -4.53 5.08 3.05
CA HIS A 402 -3.43 4.13 3.01
C HIS A 402 -3.20 3.54 1.61
N SER A 403 -1.97 3.05 1.39
CA SER A 403 -1.52 2.39 0.18
C SER A 403 -0.92 1.04 0.53
N PHE A 404 -1.45 -0.04 -0.05
CA PHE A 404 -0.85 -1.37 0.11
C PHE A 404 0.45 -1.53 -0.69
N TYR A 405 0.57 -0.83 -1.82
CA TYR A 405 1.76 -0.94 -2.69
C TYR A 405 2.99 -0.29 -2.07
N THR A 406 2.85 0.93 -1.53
CA THR A 406 3.96 1.70 -0.91
C THR A 406 4.00 1.60 0.61
N SER A 407 3.03 0.92 1.22
CA SER A 407 2.80 0.89 2.67
C SER A 407 2.54 2.26 3.31
N ASP A 408 2.19 3.29 2.53
CA ASP A 408 1.94 4.64 3.04
C ASP A 408 0.69 4.70 3.90
N ILE A 409 0.75 5.51 4.95
CA ILE A 409 -0.38 5.89 5.79
C ILE A 409 -0.36 7.42 5.93
N THR A 410 -1.33 8.06 5.30
CA THR A 410 -1.55 9.51 5.37
C THR A 410 -2.63 9.82 6.39
N LEU A 411 -2.31 10.69 7.35
CA LEU A 411 -3.20 11.17 8.40
C LEU A 411 -3.52 12.64 8.15
N VAL A 412 -4.80 12.98 8.04
CA VAL A 412 -5.26 14.35 7.82
C VAL A 412 -6.00 14.86 9.05
N SER A 413 -5.49 15.95 9.59
CA SER A 413 -6.03 16.60 10.77
C SER A 413 -7.25 17.48 10.47
N GLN A 414 -7.99 17.84 11.51
CA GLN A 414 -9.13 18.75 11.40
C GLN A 414 -8.72 20.15 10.94
N ASN A 415 -7.51 20.60 11.27
CA ASN A 415 -6.95 21.88 10.82
C ASN A 415 -6.35 21.82 9.40
N GLY A 416 -6.44 20.68 8.72
CA GLY A 416 -5.94 20.49 7.35
C GLY A 416 -4.45 20.15 7.26
N LYS A 417 -3.71 20.04 8.38
CA LYS A 417 -2.35 19.50 8.39
C LYS A 417 -2.35 18.04 7.98
N VAL A 418 -1.34 17.66 7.19
CA VAL A 418 -1.16 16.31 6.67
C VAL A 418 0.13 15.72 7.23
N TYR A 419 0.00 14.53 7.83
CA TYR A 419 1.11 13.75 8.34
C TYR A 419 1.23 12.44 7.54
N LEU A 420 2.46 11.99 7.31
CA LEU A 420 2.76 10.75 6.59
C LEU A 420 3.58 9.82 7.50
N THR A 421 3.24 8.54 7.46
CA THR A 421 4.03 7.43 8.01
C THR A 421 3.90 6.22 7.09
N LYS A 422 4.60 5.13 7.41
CA LYS A 422 4.54 3.88 6.65
C LYS A 422 4.32 2.71 7.58
N ALA A 423 3.67 1.65 7.09
CA ALA A 423 3.37 0.47 7.88
C ALA A 423 4.65 -0.13 8.50
N GLY A 424 4.60 -0.36 9.82
CA GLY A 424 5.72 -0.88 10.61
C GLY A 424 6.81 0.15 10.97
N LEU A 425 6.76 1.37 10.44
CA LEU A 425 7.73 2.42 10.77
C LEU A 425 7.31 3.14 12.07
N GLU A 426 8.23 3.23 13.02
CA GLU A 426 8.03 3.92 14.32
C GLU A 426 8.21 5.46 14.21
N ARG A 427 8.05 6.03 13.01
CA ARG A 427 8.31 7.44 12.70
C ARG A 427 7.25 8.01 11.78
N TYR A 428 6.99 9.30 11.91
CA TYR A 428 6.06 10.05 11.08
C TYR A 428 6.57 11.47 10.85
N SER A 429 5.98 12.16 9.86
CA SER A 429 6.42 13.49 9.43
C SER A 429 5.24 14.35 8.98
N GLU A 430 5.31 15.66 9.25
CA GLU A 430 4.38 16.62 8.66
C GLU A 430 4.84 16.92 7.22
N VAL A 431 4.00 16.60 6.23
CA VAL A 431 4.34 16.73 4.80
C VAL A 431 3.76 17.97 4.15
N GLY A 432 2.81 18.64 4.82
CA GLY A 432 2.18 19.86 4.33
C GLY A 432 0.77 20.06 4.87
N SER A 433 -0.05 20.79 4.12
CA SER A 433 -1.42 21.10 4.52
C SER A 433 -2.35 21.21 3.32
N ILE A 434 -3.63 20.95 3.55
CA ILE A 434 -4.70 21.08 2.55
C ILE A 434 -5.60 22.23 2.98
N THR A 435 -5.78 23.21 2.09
CA THR A 435 -6.63 24.38 2.33
C THR A 435 -8.07 24.20 1.82
N ASP A 436 -8.30 23.21 0.95
CA ASP A 436 -9.62 22.88 0.43
C ASP A 436 -10.56 22.43 1.56
N LYS A 437 -11.80 22.95 1.54
CA LYS A 437 -12.81 22.58 2.55
C LYS A 437 -13.44 21.22 2.28
N ILE A 438 -13.60 20.87 1.00
CA ILE A 438 -14.25 19.64 0.54
C ILE A 438 -13.26 18.91 -0.35
N PHE A 439 -12.65 17.86 0.18
CA PHE A 439 -11.73 17.02 -0.55
C PHE A 439 -11.76 15.59 -0.02
N THR A 440 -11.15 14.69 -0.76
CA THR A 440 -10.69 13.39 -0.27
C THR A 440 -9.40 12.99 -0.97
N LEU A 441 -8.61 12.14 -0.32
CA LEU A 441 -7.39 11.58 -0.90
C LEU A 441 -7.66 10.14 -1.36
N TYR A 442 -6.86 9.68 -2.31
CA TYR A 442 -6.96 8.34 -2.89
C TYR A 442 -5.59 7.87 -3.36
N TYR A 443 -5.28 6.60 -3.14
CA TYR A 443 -4.07 5.95 -3.66
C TYR A 443 -4.43 5.00 -4.80
N ASP A 444 -3.76 5.16 -5.95
CA ASP A 444 -3.93 4.26 -7.09
C ASP A 444 -3.21 2.92 -6.92
N HIS A 445 -3.23 2.08 -7.95
CA HIS A 445 -2.62 0.75 -7.92
C HIS A 445 -1.10 0.77 -7.70
N MET A 446 -0.42 1.81 -8.19
CA MET A 446 1.03 1.97 -8.04
C MET A 446 1.40 2.78 -6.77
N GLY A 447 0.41 3.08 -5.92
CA GLY A 447 0.62 3.78 -4.66
C GLY A 447 0.86 5.27 -4.81
N PHE A 448 0.46 5.89 -5.93
CA PHE A 448 0.49 7.35 -6.04
C PHE A 448 -0.76 7.96 -5.42
N ILE A 449 -0.54 9.03 -4.65
CA ILE A 449 -1.59 9.77 -3.97
C ILE A 449 -2.19 10.84 -4.88
N HIS A 450 -3.52 10.94 -4.86
CA HIS A 450 -4.32 11.88 -5.63
C HIS A 450 -5.26 12.65 -4.71
N LYS A 451 -5.51 13.92 -5.01
CA LYS A 451 -6.51 14.76 -4.32
C LYS A 451 -7.71 15.00 -5.21
N LEU A 452 -8.88 14.71 -4.66
CA LEU A 452 -10.17 14.83 -5.33
C LEU A 452 -11.00 15.92 -4.68
N THR A 453 -11.52 16.86 -5.48
CA THR A 453 -12.56 17.82 -5.08
C THR A 453 -13.82 17.59 -5.94
N PRO A 454 -14.98 18.19 -5.62
CA PRO A 454 -16.20 17.95 -6.40
C PRO A 454 -16.09 18.31 -7.88
N ASP A 455 -15.27 19.30 -8.23
CA ASP A 455 -15.14 19.85 -9.58
C ASP A 455 -13.76 19.63 -10.22
N ARG A 456 -12.74 19.17 -9.47
CA ARG A 456 -11.35 19.07 -9.92
C ARG A 456 -10.65 17.80 -9.44
N PHE A 457 -9.66 17.40 -10.23
CA PHE A 457 -8.68 16.36 -9.93
C PHE A 457 -7.31 17.02 -9.88
N GLU A 458 -6.59 16.84 -8.77
CA GLU A 458 -5.21 17.29 -8.61
C GLU A 458 -4.33 16.07 -8.32
N ASP A 459 -3.37 15.82 -9.20
CA ASP A 459 -2.35 14.79 -9.01
C ASP A 459 -1.15 15.36 -8.24
N SER A 460 -0.21 14.48 -7.88
CA SER A 460 1.02 14.87 -7.18
C SER A 460 2.00 15.72 -8.00
N GLY A 461 1.64 16.23 -9.19
CA GLY A 461 2.54 16.98 -10.07
C GLY A 461 3.64 16.11 -10.69
N SER A 462 4.46 16.69 -11.57
CA SER A 462 5.42 15.98 -12.44
C SER A 462 6.28 14.95 -11.70
N PHE A 463 6.17 13.68 -12.12
CA PHE A 463 6.85 12.47 -11.63
C PHE A 463 8.39 12.47 -11.66
N THR A 464 9.07 13.62 -11.69
CA THR A 464 10.52 13.71 -11.46
C THR A 464 10.88 13.50 -9.99
N SER A 465 10.07 12.74 -9.25
CA SER A 465 10.33 12.26 -7.89
C SER A 465 9.17 11.33 -7.48
N PHE A 466 9.47 10.05 -7.29
CA PHE A 466 8.50 9.08 -6.79
C PHE A 466 7.88 9.59 -5.49
N GLY A 467 6.55 9.72 -5.46
CA GLY A 467 5.81 10.00 -4.23
C GLY A 467 5.94 11.42 -3.67
N ASN A 468 6.39 12.42 -4.43
CA ASN A 468 6.42 13.80 -3.92
C ASN A 468 5.00 14.38 -3.85
N SER A 469 4.35 14.12 -2.72
CA SER A 469 3.10 14.74 -2.30
C SER A 469 3.16 16.27 -2.23
N LYS A 470 4.33 16.88 -2.52
CA LYS A 470 4.58 18.31 -2.57
C LYS A 470 3.66 19.04 -3.55
N GLY A 471 3.29 18.42 -4.67
CA GLY A 471 2.32 19.00 -5.61
C GLY A 471 0.93 19.20 -4.99
N ILE A 472 0.53 18.31 -4.07
CA ILE A 472 -0.80 18.32 -3.45
C ILE A 472 -0.79 19.07 -2.11
N PHE A 473 0.24 18.87 -1.29
CA PHE A 473 0.31 19.37 0.10
C PHE A 473 1.21 20.61 0.25
N GLY A 474 1.90 21.02 -0.81
CA GLY A 474 2.87 22.10 -0.79
C GLY A 474 4.24 21.69 -0.25
N GLN A 475 5.06 22.68 0.11
CA GLN A 475 6.38 22.42 0.69
C GLN A 475 6.24 21.89 2.12
N ALA A 476 6.99 20.82 2.43
CA ALA A 476 7.04 20.27 3.78
C ALA A 476 7.47 21.35 4.80
N PRO A 477 6.72 21.53 5.90
CA PRO A 477 7.02 22.58 6.87
C PRO A 477 8.28 22.26 7.69
N ASN A 478 8.85 23.30 8.29
CA ASN A 478 9.84 23.13 9.35
C ASN A 478 9.19 22.43 10.55
N MET A 479 9.70 21.25 10.93
CA MET A 479 9.26 20.52 12.11
C MET A 479 9.96 21.01 13.40
N GLY A 480 10.68 22.13 13.32
CA GLY A 480 11.19 22.84 14.49
C GLY A 480 10.07 23.44 15.33
N PHE A 481 10.42 23.81 16.56
CA PHE A 481 9.48 24.28 17.57
C PHE A 481 10.05 25.46 18.35
N GLU A 482 9.21 26.16 19.13
CA GLU A 482 9.52 27.47 19.72
C GLU A 482 10.34 27.38 21.02
N THR A 483 11.61 26.99 20.91
CA THR A 483 12.61 26.98 21.99
C THR A 483 14.02 27.34 21.54
N ALA A 484 14.86 27.80 22.46
CA ALA A 484 16.30 27.74 22.30
C ALA A 484 16.81 26.30 22.50
N LEU A 485 17.87 25.91 21.78
CA LEU A 485 18.57 24.65 21.98
C LEU A 485 19.96 24.88 22.57
N ALA A 486 20.35 24.05 23.54
CA ALA A 486 21.68 24.06 24.12
C ALA A 486 22.49 22.84 23.63
N PRO A 487 23.43 23.03 22.69
CA PRO A 487 24.31 21.95 22.23
C PRO A 487 25.35 21.54 23.28
N GLN A 488 25.62 20.24 23.37
CA GLN A 488 26.63 19.62 24.23
C GLN A 488 27.33 18.50 23.47
N TYR A 489 28.64 18.63 23.22
CA TYR A 489 29.42 17.57 22.59
C TYR A 489 29.59 16.38 23.53
N ILE A 490 29.45 15.18 22.97
CA ILE A 490 29.88 13.91 23.59
C ILE A 490 31.21 13.49 22.94
N THR A 491 31.24 13.46 21.61
CA THR A 491 32.40 13.13 20.77
C THR A 491 32.46 14.12 19.59
N LEU A 492 33.40 13.96 18.67
CA LEU A 492 33.44 14.77 17.44
C LEU A 492 32.24 14.50 16.52
N ASP A 493 31.69 13.28 16.57
CA ASP A 493 30.64 12.80 15.68
C ASP A 493 29.26 12.74 16.38
N GLU A 494 29.18 12.98 17.69
CA GLU A 494 27.93 12.95 18.46
C GLU A 494 27.74 14.15 19.37
N MET A 495 26.56 14.76 19.30
CA MET A 495 26.16 15.92 20.09
C MET A 495 24.77 15.73 20.69
N ILE A 496 24.55 16.24 21.90
CA ILE A 496 23.23 16.34 22.53
C ILE A 496 22.70 17.75 22.35
N PHE A 497 21.45 17.89 21.93
CA PHE A 497 20.73 19.17 21.97
C PHE A 497 19.68 19.13 23.07
N TYR A 498 19.80 20.02 24.06
CA TYR A 498 18.81 20.18 25.12
C TYR A 498 17.81 21.28 24.76
N ALA A 499 16.52 21.00 24.88
CA ALA A 499 15.46 21.99 24.63
C ALA A 499 15.15 22.79 25.90
N TYR A 500 15.31 24.12 25.82
CA TYR A 500 15.14 25.02 26.96
C TYR A 500 13.66 25.35 27.26
N VAL A 501 13.24 25.09 28.50
CA VAL A 501 11.90 25.44 28.99
C VAL A 501 12.03 26.40 30.16
N PRO A 502 11.61 27.68 30.02
CA PRO A 502 11.64 28.64 31.12
C PRO A 502 10.84 28.16 32.33
N GLU A 503 11.30 28.43 33.55
CA GLU A 503 10.60 27.99 34.78
C GLU A 503 9.17 28.57 34.91
N ASN A 504 8.92 29.74 34.32
CA ASN A 504 7.63 30.42 34.33
C ASN A 504 6.70 29.99 33.18
N GLU A 505 7.06 28.95 32.42
CA GLU A 505 6.26 28.48 31.29
C GLU A 505 4.90 27.92 31.76
N ASN A 506 3.83 28.26 31.04
CA ASN A 506 2.50 27.76 31.37
C ASN A 506 2.44 26.23 31.17
N GLN A 507 1.93 25.49 32.15
CA GLN A 507 1.84 24.04 32.10
C GLN A 507 1.08 23.51 30.87
N LYS A 508 0.17 24.32 30.30
CA LYS A 508 -0.54 24.00 29.05
C LYS A 508 0.31 24.12 27.79
N THR A 509 1.39 24.90 27.77
CA THR A 509 2.23 25.16 26.58
C THR A 509 3.56 24.41 26.63
N ILE A 510 3.94 23.84 27.77
CA ILE A 510 5.20 23.10 27.95
C ILE A 510 5.47 22.06 26.84
N TYR A 511 4.45 21.37 26.32
CA TYR A 511 4.62 20.35 25.28
C TYR A 511 5.12 20.92 23.93
N THR A 512 4.93 22.21 23.66
CA THR A 512 5.43 22.88 22.43
C THR A 512 6.91 23.24 22.52
N LYS A 513 7.52 23.13 23.69
CA LYS A 513 8.94 23.43 23.96
C LYS A 513 9.77 22.18 24.20
N LYS A 514 9.26 21.01 23.82
CA LYS A 514 9.92 19.72 23.98
C LYS A 514 10.14 19.02 22.65
N PHE A 515 11.20 18.23 22.61
CA PHE A 515 11.35 17.20 21.59
C PHE A 515 10.29 16.12 21.81
N ASN A 516 9.45 15.90 20.80
CA ASN A 516 8.46 14.82 20.72
C ASN A 516 8.83 13.81 19.62
N ASN A 517 8.07 12.72 19.51
CA ASN A 517 8.32 11.60 18.60
C ASN A 517 8.46 12.01 17.11
N ILE A 518 7.81 13.11 16.69
CA ILE A 518 7.94 13.65 15.33
C ILE A 518 9.39 13.98 14.94
N HIS A 519 10.26 14.30 15.90
CA HIS A 519 11.66 14.63 15.62
C HIS A 519 12.56 13.39 15.46
N SER A 520 12.05 12.19 15.75
CA SER A 520 12.82 10.95 15.66
C SER A 520 13.20 10.66 14.21
N GLY A 521 14.49 10.40 13.96
CA GLY A 521 15.00 10.10 12.63
C GLY A 521 15.04 11.30 11.67
N LYS A 522 14.94 12.53 12.19
CA LYS A 522 15.01 13.78 11.40
C LYS A 522 16.41 14.38 11.40
N VAL A 523 16.62 15.42 10.60
CA VAL A 523 17.89 16.17 10.55
C VAL A 523 17.69 17.56 11.14
N ILE A 524 18.53 17.93 12.10
CA ILE A 524 18.65 19.31 12.60
C ILE A 524 19.63 20.03 11.70
N HIS A 525 19.24 21.21 11.22
CA HIS A 525 20.07 22.09 10.43
C HIS A 525 20.23 23.44 11.14
N SER A 526 21.45 24.00 11.12
CA SER A 526 21.70 25.37 11.58
C SER A 526 21.77 26.33 10.39
N ARG A 527 21.22 27.53 10.57
CA ARG A 527 21.23 28.61 9.58
C ARG A 527 22.64 29.00 9.12
N LYS A 528 23.65 28.83 9.99
CA LYS A 528 25.04 29.17 9.65
C LYS A 528 25.64 28.07 8.79
N THR A 529 25.92 26.93 9.39
CA THR A 529 26.36 25.68 8.76
C THR A 529 26.15 24.51 9.72
N GLY A 530 26.11 23.30 9.20
CA GLY A 530 26.07 22.07 9.98
C GLY A 530 24.73 21.36 9.95
N THR A 531 24.81 20.04 10.01
CA THR A 531 23.66 19.14 9.98
C THR A 531 23.91 17.98 10.92
N ALA A 532 22.88 17.54 11.64
CA ALA A 532 22.99 16.36 12.49
C ALA A 532 21.71 15.51 12.47
N TYR A 533 21.90 14.20 12.42
CA TYR A 533 20.84 13.20 12.39
C TYR A 533 20.39 12.84 13.81
N ILE A 534 19.11 13.07 14.13
CA ILE A 534 18.52 12.72 15.42
C ILE A 534 18.34 11.19 15.50
N ARG A 535 19.18 10.55 16.33
CA ARG A 535 19.12 9.11 16.58
C ARG A 535 18.10 8.75 17.64
N LYS A 536 18.00 9.57 18.69
CA LYS A 536 17.18 9.26 19.87
C LYS A 536 16.68 10.52 20.55
N ILE A 537 15.45 10.45 21.05
CA ILE A 537 14.84 11.46 21.92
C ILE A 537 14.90 10.98 23.36
N LEU A 538 15.21 11.89 24.28
CA LEU A 538 15.28 11.67 25.71
C LEU A 538 14.34 12.65 26.42
N GLN A 539 13.54 12.16 27.35
CA GLN A 539 12.71 12.97 28.23
C GLN A 539 13.37 13.04 29.61
N HIS A 540 13.36 14.22 30.23
CA HIS A 540 14.08 14.47 31.48
C HIS A 540 13.19 15.16 32.50
N ASP A 541 13.37 14.79 33.77
CA ASP A 541 12.92 15.60 34.92
C ASP A 541 14.05 16.48 35.47
N THR A 542 15.30 16.13 35.17
CA THR A 542 16.51 16.83 35.59
C THR A 542 17.54 16.85 34.46
N PRO A 543 18.27 17.95 34.20
CA PRO A 543 18.29 19.21 34.96
C PRO A 543 17.07 20.12 34.70
N LYS A 544 16.73 20.93 35.71
CA LYS A 544 15.65 21.92 35.59
C LYS A 544 15.95 22.90 34.44
N GLY A 545 14.92 23.26 33.70
CA GLY A 545 15.05 24.08 32.48
C GLY A 545 15.27 23.27 31.21
N PHE A 546 15.56 21.96 31.29
CA PHE A 546 15.73 21.10 30.12
C PHE A 546 14.89 19.83 30.25
N LEU A 547 13.64 19.88 29.78
CA LEU A 547 12.68 18.79 29.95
C LEU A 547 12.80 17.68 28.89
N SER A 548 13.56 17.93 27.82
CA SER A 548 13.81 16.97 26.76
C SER A 548 15.13 17.28 26.06
N SER A 549 15.76 16.26 25.49
CA SER A 549 16.94 16.42 24.64
C SER A 549 16.95 15.38 23.53
N VAL A 550 17.81 15.58 22.54
CA VAL A 550 18.07 14.60 21.48
C VAL A 550 19.55 14.27 21.39
N ILE A 551 19.85 12.99 21.15
CA ILE A 551 21.18 12.55 20.75
C ILE A 551 21.21 12.58 19.23
N ALA A 552 22.14 13.35 18.68
CA ALA A 552 22.30 13.52 17.25
C ALA A 552 23.72 13.18 16.79
N GLU A 553 23.80 12.50 15.65
CA GLU A 553 25.05 12.22 14.94
C GLU A 553 25.37 13.36 14.00
N VAL A 554 26.53 13.99 14.16
CA VAL A 554 26.96 15.13 13.37
C VAL A 554 27.36 14.63 11.99
N ILE A 555 26.65 15.10 10.95
CA ILE A 555 26.97 14.81 9.55
C ILE A 555 27.92 15.90 9.05
N ASP A 556 27.52 17.16 9.22
CA ASP A 556 28.35 18.33 8.93
C ASP A 556 28.55 19.15 10.22
N PRO A 557 29.77 19.63 10.51
CA PRO A 557 30.07 20.37 11.73
C PRO A 557 29.31 21.70 11.80
N PHE A 558 28.82 22.02 13.00
CA PHE A 558 28.07 23.26 13.26
C PHE A 558 28.97 24.49 13.34
N GLY A 559 28.54 25.57 12.70
CA GLY A 559 29.25 26.85 12.74
C GLY A 559 29.20 27.51 14.11
N ILE A 560 30.34 28.06 14.56
CA ILE A 560 30.49 28.84 15.79
C ILE A 560 30.31 30.34 15.52
N GLU A 561 29.91 31.10 16.53
CA GLU A 561 29.87 32.57 16.48
C GLU A 561 31.29 33.15 16.42
N ASN A 562 31.43 34.27 15.71
CA ASN A 562 32.69 34.98 15.56
C ASN A 562 32.72 36.23 16.45
N VAL A 563 33.92 36.78 16.72
CA VAL A 563 34.10 37.99 17.55
C VAL A 563 33.30 39.20 17.03
N ASN A 564 33.10 39.31 15.71
CA ASN A 564 32.29 40.37 15.10
C ASN A 564 30.79 40.24 15.41
N GLU A 565 30.32 39.01 15.61
CA GLU A 565 28.92 38.70 15.91
C GLU A 565 28.67 38.75 17.42
N SER A 566 29.67 38.36 18.22
CA SER A 566 29.61 38.30 19.69
C SER A 566 30.94 38.78 20.30
N PRO A 567 31.05 40.06 20.70
CA PRO A 567 32.30 40.63 21.22
C PRO A 567 32.82 39.98 22.50
N CYS A 568 31.96 39.30 23.27
CA CYS A 568 32.34 38.55 24.47
C CYS A 568 33.42 37.49 24.21
N LEU A 569 33.48 36.93 22.98
CA LEU A 569 34.50 35.95 22.56
C LEU A 569 35.93 36.52 22.54
N SER A 570 36.07 37.85 22.58
CA SER A 570 37.40 38.45 22.67
C SER A 570 38.05 38.23 24.04
N SER A 571 37.30 37.87 25.10
CA SER A 571 37.79 37.72 26.48
C SER A 571 37.89 36.28 27.00
N SER A 572 38.66 36.10 28.09
CA SER A 572 38.66 34.90 28.92
C SER A 572 37.40 34.88 29.80
N LEU A 573 36.86 33.70 30.05
CA LEU A 573 35.59 33.51 30.73
C LEU A 573 35.78 32.81 32.09
N SER A 574 35.17 33.35 33.14
CA SER A 574 35.07 32.70 34.44
C SER A 574 33.64 32.27 34.73
N ILE A 575 33.47 31.08 35.30
CA ILE A 575 32.16 30.47 35.57
C ILE A 575 32.06 30.15 37.06
N ASN A 576 31.02 30.69 37.71
CA ASN A 576 30.78 30.48 39.13
C ASN A 576 29.31 30.08 39.36
N PRO A 577 29.01 29.11 40.25
CA PRO A 577 27.64 28.75 40.58
C PRO A 577 26.90 29.88 41.30
N ASP A 578 25.64 30.11 40.93
CA ASP A 578 24.74 31.12 41.52
C ASP A 578 23.32 30.54 41.68
N GLY A 579 23.13 29.76 42.75
CA GLY A 579 21.89 29.03 43.01
C GLY A 579 21.64 27.92 41.99
N ASN A 580 20.50 27.98 41.28
CA ASN A 580 20.18 27.05 40.17
C ASN A 580 20.82 27.48 38.84
N PHE A 581 21.46 28.64 38.80
CA PHE A 581 22.08 29.22 37.63
C PHE A 581 23.60 29.28 37.80
N TYR A 582 24.29 29.70 36.75
CA TYR A 582 25.73 29.94 36.71
C TYR A 582 25.98 31.36 36.23
N LYS A 583 26.81 32.09 36.97
CA LYS A 583 27.26 33.42 36.62
C LYS A 583 28.50 33.32 35.74
N LEU A 584 28.39 33.84 34.53
CA LEU A 584 29.43 33.94 33.51
C LEU A 584 30.03 35.34 33.57
N THR A 585 31.32 35.45 33.86
CA THR A 585 32.01 36.75 34.02
C THR A 585 33.20 36.85 33.08
N LEU A 586 33.23 37.88 32.22
CA LEU A 586 34.35 38.19 31.33
C LEU A 586 35.49 38.82 32.14
N GLN A 587 36.72 38.38 31.87
CA GLN A 587 37.91 38.94 32.51
C GLN A 587 38.37 40.22 31.81
N LEU A 588 38.94 41.17 32.57
CA LEU A 588 39.44 42.42 32.00
C LEU A 588 40.63 42.14 31.06
N GLN A 589 40.55 42.65 29.84
CA GLN A 589 41.61 42.56 28.83
C GLN A 589 42.48 43.83 28.77
N PRO A 590 43.70 43.75 28.19
CA PRO A 590 44.57 44.91 28.04
C PRO A 590 43.89 46.08 27.29
N PRO A 591 44.33 47.33 27.51
CA PRO A 591 43.70 48.51 26.92
C PRO A 591 43.68 48.43 25.39
N GLY A 592 42.48 48.54 24.80
CA GLY A 592 42.26 48.53 23.35
C GLY A 592 41.34 47.41 22.83
N VAL A 593 40.98 46.42 23.66
CA VAL A 593 40.03 45.35 23.29
C VAL A 593 38.68 45.59 23.94
N VAL A 594 37.62 45.73 23.12
CA VAL A 594 36.23 45.85 23.60
C VAL A 594 35.62 44.46 23.66
N SER A 595 35.40 43.96 24.88
CA SER A 595 34.70 42.70 25.14
C SER A 595 33.49 42.97 26.03
N SER A 596 32.30 42.62 25.55
CA SER A 596 31.08 42.72 26.34
C SER A 596 30.07 41.66 25.92
N PHE A 597 29.24 41.23 26.87
CA PHE A 597 28.00 40.52 26.56
C PHE A 597 27.00 41.49 25.94
N GLN A 598 26.31 41.05 24.89
CA GLN A 598 25.29 41.84 24.21
C GLN A 598 23.93 41.18 24.33
N ASP A 599 22.84 41.96 24.29
CA ASP A 599 21.47 41.41 24.30
C ASP A 599 21.22 40.31 23.25
N SER A 600 21.95 40.35 22.14
CA SER A 600 21.95 39.33 21.08
C SER A 600 22.52 37.97 21.51
N ASP A 601 23.27 37.90 22.62
CA ASP A 601 23.89 36.70 23.17
C ASP A 601 22.95 35.86 24.04
N ILE A 602 21.80 36.40 24.44
CA ILE A 602 20.75 35.63 25.12
C ILE A 602 20.27 34.50 24.19
N GLU A 603 20.07 33.30 24.76
CA GLU A 603 19.78 32.03 24.08
C GLU A 603 20.94 31.45 23.26
N LYS A 604 22.12 32.06 23.28
CA LYS A 604 23.35 31.40 22.80
C LYS A 604 23.92 30.50 23.89
N THR A 605 24.62 29.45 23.46
CA THR A 605 25.19 28.44 24.34
C THR A 605 26.71 28.52 24.33
N VAL A 606 27.28 28.75 25.50
CA VAL A 606 28.71 28.62 25.74
C VAL A 606 29.06 27.14 25.81
N VAL A 607 29.93 26.69 24.91
CA VAL A 607 30.37 25.30 24.81
C VAL A 607 31.85 25.23 25.15
N ILE A 608 32.19 24.38 26.11
CA ILE A 608 33.55 24.18 26.59
C ILE A 608 33.87 22.68 26.45
N PRO A 609 34.81 22.29 25.56
CA PRO A 609 35.17 20.90 25.38
C PRO A 609 35.56 20.23 26.70
N GLY A 610 34.97 19.07 27.00
CA GLY A 610 35.23 18.31 28.23
C GLY A 610 34.42 18.74 29.47
N TYR A 611 33.71 19.87 29.42
CA TYR A 611 32.88 20.39 30.52
C TYR A 611 31.40 20.49 30.12
N SER A 612 30.55 20.93 31.05
CA SER A 612 29.17 21.29 30.72
C SER A 612 29.11 22.48 29.76
N SER A 613 28.13 22.48 28.88
CA SER A 613 27.69 23.67 28.15
C SER A 613 26.77 24.53 29.04
N PHE A 614 26.72 25.83 28.75
CA PHE A 614 25.96 26.83 29.51
C PHE A 614 25.10 27.68 28.57
N LEU A 615 23.77 27.56 28.67
CA LEU A 615 22.83 28.36 27.90
C LEU A 615 22.62 29.71 28.58
N ILE A 616 22.94 30.81 27.89
CA ILE A 616 22.75 32.17 28.41
C ILE A 616 21.26 32.49 28.46
N THR A 617 20.71 32.71 29.65
CA THR A 617 19.29 33.03 29.83
C THR A 617 19.05 34.52 30.01
N ARG A 618 20.03 35.25 30.56
CA ARG A 618 19.90 36.68 30.86
C ARG A 618 21.27 37.35 30.92
N ILE A 619 21.34 38.63 30.57
CA ILE A 619 22.52 39.47 30.75
C ILE A 619 22.27 40.40 31.93
N ILE A 620 23.26 40.51 32.81
CA ILE A 620 23.21 41.33 34.02
C ILE A 620 23.80 42.71 33.71
N ASP A 621 24.99 42.72 33.11
CA ASP A 621 25.72 43.89 32.67
C ASP A 621 26.71 43.50 31.55
N ASP A 622 27.49 44.45 31.04
CA ASP A 622 28.44 44.23 29.94
C ASP A 622 29.48 43.13 30.24
N GLN A 623 29.75 42.81 31.51
CA GLN A 623 30.75 41.82 31.91
C GLN A 623 30.14 40.52 32.44
N ASN A 624 28.86 40.53 32.84
CA ASN A 624 28.22 39.43 33.56
C ASN A 624 26.95 38.95 32.86
N ALA A 625 26.87 37.65 32.64
CA ALA A 625 25.67 36.96 32.17
C ALA A 625 25.27 35.82 33.11
N LEU A 626 24.00 35.44 33.07
CA LEU A 626 23.43 34.33 33.82
C LEU A 626 23.06 33.20 32.85
N ALA A 627 23.44 31.98 33.19
CA ALA A 627 23.25 30.82 32.34
C ALA A 627 22.80 29.57 33.12
N ILE A 628 22.29 28.57 32.41
CA ILE A 628 21.94 27.25 32.96
C ILE A 628 22.83 26.19 32.33
N ALA A 629 23.33 25.26 33.15
CA ALA A 629 24.18 24.15 32.72
C ALA A 629 23.37 22.98 32.13
N THR A 630 23.80 22.45 30.98
CA THR A 630 23.25 21.23 30.38
C THR A 630 23.58 19.97 31.19
N MET A 631 24.75 19.95 31.83
CA MET A 631 25.24 18.86 32.66
C MET A 631 25.82 19.40 33.98
N PRO A 632 24.98 19.78 34.96
CA PRO A 632 25.44 20.43 36.20
C PRO A 632 26.55 19.68 36.96
N ILE A 633 26.58 18.34 36.90
CA ILE A 633 27.61 17.50 37.53
C ILE A 633 29.00 17.72 36.92
N ARG A 634 29.07 18.17 35.67
CA ARG A 634 30.32 18.49 34.94
C ARG A 634 30.57 19.99 34.83
N ALA A 635 29.80 20.82 35.53
CA ALA A 635 30.06 22.25 35.58
C ALA A 635 31.35 22.49 36.37
N PRO A 636 32.26 23.34 35.88
CA PRO A 636 33.50 23.61 36.58
C PRO A 636 33.26 24.62 37.71
N GLU A 637 33.96 24.46 38.82
CA GLU A 637 33.87 25.36 39.97
C GLU A 637 35.06 26.32 39.98
N ASN A 638 34.79 27.63 39.90
CA ASN A 638 35.78 28.71 40.02
C ASN A 638 36.96 28.61 39.02
N THR A 639 36.72 28.10 37.82
CA THR A 639 37.74 27.97 36.77
C THR A 639 37.69 29.15 35.79
N ILE A 640 38.85 29.53 35.27
CA ILE A 640 38.98 30.54 34.21
C ILE A 640 39.38 29.83 32.92
N PHE A 641 38.57 30.01 31.88
CA PHE A 641 38.83 29.53 30.52
C PHE A 641 39.48 30.65 29.71
N VAL A 642 40.66 30.38 29.18
CA VAL A 642 41.40 31.35 28.35
C VAL A 642 40.63 31.59 27.06
N LYS A 643 40.76 32.79 26.49
CA LYS A 643 40.32 33.10 25.13
C LYS A 643 40.66 31.95 24.15
N ASP A 644 39.76 31.66 23.22
CA ASP A 644 39.88 30.61 22.19
C ASP A 644 39.82 29.16 22.72
N THR A 645 39.56 28.95 24.03
CA THR A 645 39.31 27.62 24.62
C THR A 645 37.82 27.34 24.90
N TRP A 646 36.96 28.33 24.66
CA TRP A 646 35.51 28.23 24.78
C TRP A 646 34.87 28.83 23.53
N PHE A 647 33.69 28.32 23.18
CA PHE A 647 33.00 28.67 21.94
C PHE A 647 31.56 29.09 22.24
N LEU A 648 30.97 29.84 21.32
CA LEU A 648 29.58 30.26 21.42
C LEU A 648 28.80 29.74 20.22
N TYR A 649 27.74 28.98 20.49
CA TYR A 649 26.84 28.43 19.48
C TYR A 649 25.49 29.12 19.55
N ASN A 650 24.93 29.43 18.39
CA ASN A 650 23.66 30.12 18.28
C ASN A 650 22.57 29.18 17.75
N PHE A 651 21.79 28.65 18.68
CA PHE A 651 20.55 27.92 18.42
C PHE A 651 19.37 28.61 19.14
N GLY A 652 19.45 29.93 19.28
CA GLY A 652 18.41 30.76 19.87
C GLY A 652 17.29 31.14 18.90
N GLN A 653 16.25 31.77 19.43
CA GLN A 653 15.08 32.25 18.68
C GLN A 653 14.88 33.76 18.78
N ARG A 654 15.51 34.42 19.76
CA ARG A 654 15.36 35.86 20.02
C ARG A 654 15.61 36.75 18.79
N ASN A 655 16.51 36.33 17.88
CA ASN A 655 16.84 37.03 16.63
C ASN A 655 16.30 36.31 15.36
N GLY A 656 15.17 35.61 15.51
CA GLY A 656 14.64 34.67 14.54
C GLY A 656 15.18 33.26 14.76
N GLN A 657 14.44 32.24 14.31
CA GLN A 657 14.84 30.85 14.47
C GLN A 657 16.12 30.58 13.67
N THR A 658 17.19 30.22 14.38
CA THR A 658 18.52 29.97 13.80
C THR A 658 18.75 28.51 13.40
N TRP A 659 17.74 27.67 13.59
CA TRP A 659 17.79 26.24 13.30
C TRP A 659 16.44 25.74 12.81
N SER A 660 16.46 24.61 12.13
CA SER A 660 15.27 23.95 11.60
C SER A 660 15.43 22.44 11.63
N ILE A 661 14.29 21.73 11.58
CA ILE A 661 14.24 20.28 11.54
C ILE A 661 13.47 19.86 10.31
N TYR A 662 14.07 19.00 9.50
CA TYR A 662 13.49 18.48 8.27
C TYR A 662 13.59 16.97 8.19
N GLU A 663 12.81 16.39 7.27
CA GLU A 663 12.92 14.98 6.94
C GLU A 663 14.32 14.64 6.41
N LYS A 664 14.83 13.49 6.82
CA LYS A 664 16.08 12.97 6.26
C LYS A 664 15.81 12.50 4.82
N PRO A 665 16.64 12.84 3.82
CA PRO A 665 16.51 12.27 2.49
C PRO A 665 16.59 10.74 2.51
N CYS A 666 15.93 10.08 1.56
CA CYS A 666 16.08 8.63 1.41
C CYS A 666 17.54 8.26 1.09
N ASN A 667 18.13 7.37 1.89
CA ASN A 667 19.57 7.08 1.83
C ASN A 667 19.89 5.58 1.68
N TYR A 668 18.94 4.79 1.21
CA TYR A 668 19.15 3.38 0.89
C TYR A 668 18.35 2.98 -0.35
N TRP A 669 18.88 2.00 -1.04
CA TRP A 669 18.20 1.28 -2.10
C TRP A 669 17.71 -0.06 -1.56
N PHE A 670 16.53 -0.46 -2.00
CA PHE A 670 15.91 -1.73 -1.61
C PHE A 670 15.89 -2.65 -2.81
N GLN A 671 16.56 -3.80 -2.73
CA GLN A 671 16.69 -4.74 -3.84
C GLN A 671 16.05 -6.10 -3.53
N GLN A 672 15.23 -6.57 -4.45
CA GLN A 672 14.64 -7.92 -4.41
C GLN A 672 15.33 -8.83 -5.43
N HIS A 673 15.73 -10.03 -4.99
CA HIS A 673 16.49 -11.00 -5.81
C HIS A 673 15.66 -12.15 -6.38
N ASP A 674 14.42 -12.33 -5.91
CA ASP A 674 13.54 -13.37 -6.45
C ASP A 674 13.11 -13.04 -7.89
N ASP A 675 12.75 -14.07 -8.67
CA ASP A 675 12.18 -13.95 -10.03
C ASP A 675 10.90 -13.08 -10.10
N LEU A 676 10.36 -12.69 -8.94
CA LEU A 676 9.15 -11.92 -8.79
C LEU A 676 9.43 -10.41 -8.74
N ARG A 677 8.62 -9.68 -9.51
CA ARG A 677 8.91 -8.31 -9.94
C ARG A 677 7.94 -7.26 -9.41
N SER A 678 7.26 -7.52 -8.28
CA SER A 678 6.24 -6.64 -7.68
C SER A 678 6.39 -6.58 -6.16
N LEU A 679 5.99 -5.46 -5.54
CA LEU A 679 5.99 -5.27 -4.08
C LEU A 679 4.86 -6.06 -3.38
N ASN A 680 3.80 -6.43 -4.11
CA ASN A 680 2.71 -7.26 -3.61
C ASN A 680 2.90 -8.70 -4.08
N VAL A 681 3.68 -9.48 -3.34
CA VAL A 681 3.98 -10.88 -3.67
C VAL A 681 3.05 -11.82 -2.92
N LEU A 682 2.43 -12.77 -3.64
CA LEU A 682 1.78 -13.93 -3.07
C LEU A 682 2.60 -15.19 -3.39
N LYS A 683 2.91 -16.01 -2.39
CA LYS A 683 3.54 -17.31 -2.58
C LYS A 683 2.74 -18.42 -1.91
N TYR A 684 2.72 -19.59 -2.53
CA TYR A 684 2.12 -20.79 -1.98
C TYR A 684 3.21 -21.70 -1.43
N VAL A 685 3.08 -22.08 -0.17
CA VAL A 685 3.97 -23.02 0.51
C VAL A 685 3.21 -24.33 0.67
N ASP A 686 3.58 -25.32 -0.13
CA ASP A 686 2.99 -26.66 -0.01
C ASP A 686 3.47 -27.38 1.25
N LEU A 687 2.70 -28.38 1.66
CA LEU A 687 3.06 -29.29 2.75
C LEU A 687 4.44 -29.91 2.52
N GLY A 688 5.33 -29.76 3.50
CA GLY A 688 6.69 -30.30 3.47
C GLY A 688 7.65 -29.60 2.50
N LYS A 689 7.20 -28.57 1.77
CA LYS A 689 8.08 -27.68 0.99
C LYS A 689 8.46 -26.46 1.82
N SER A 690 9.62 -25.88 1.49
CA SER A 690 10.08 -24.61 2.02
C SER A 690 10.26 -23.59 0.90
N GLN A 691 9.79 -22.37 1.12
CA GLN A 691 10.05 -21.22 0.25
C GLN A 691 11.17 -20.39 0.85
N THR A 692 12.10 -19.91 0.03
CA THR A 692 13.13 -18.94 0.45
C THR A 692 12.90 -17.62 -0.27
N LEU A 693 13.01 -16.51 0.45
CA LEU A 693 12.91 -15.15 -0.05
C LEU A 693 14.22 -14.40 0.27
N LYS A 694 14.74 -13.66 -0.71
CA LYS A 694 16.00 -12.90 -0.57
C LYS A 694 15.80 -11.42 -0.86
N VAL A 695 16.18 -10.60 0.11
CA VAL A 695 16.05 -9.14 0.08
C VAL A 695 17.38 -8.52 0.50
N GLU A 696 17.79 -7.47 -0.21
CA GLU A 696 19.02 -6.73 0.06
C GLU A 696 18.72 -5.25 0.27
N VAL A 697 19.40 -4.64 1.24
CA VAL A 697 19.35 -3.19 1.51
C VAL A 697 20.74 -2.60 1.32
N ILE A 698 20.87 -1.67 0.38
CA ILE A 698 22.14 -1.07 -0.04
C ILE A 698 22.15 0.39 0.42
N PRO A 699 23.06 0.82 1.31
CA PRO A 699 23.16 2.23 1.70
C PRO A 699 23.71 3.09 0.55
N ASP A 700 23.07 4.23 0.27
CA ASP A 700 23.44 5.15 -0.83
C ASP A 700 24.63 6.06 -0.47
N THR A 701 24.78 6.38 0.83
CA THR A 701 25.81 7.33 1.28
C THR A 701 27.18 6.70 1.41
N LYS A 702 28.08 6.99 0.45
CA LYS A 702 29.52 6.78 0.57
C LYS A 702 30.05 7.48 1.83
N GLY A 703 30.40 6.71 2.86
CA GLY A 703 31.18 7.20 4.00
C GLY A 703 30.48 7.21 5.36
N VAL A 704 29.20 6.84 5.46
CA VAL A 704 28.61 6.52 6.78
C VAL A 704 29.08 5.13 7.13
N ARG A 705 29.92 5.00 8.17
CA ARG A 705 30.16 3.69 8.81
C ARG A 705 28.82 3.24 9.39
N THR A 706 28.05 2.48 8.63
CA THR A 706 26.97 1.70 9.19
C THR A 706 27.62 0.78 10.22
N LEU A 707 27.32 1.05 11.49
CA LEU A 707 27.52 0.05 12.54
C LEU A 707 26.91 -1.26 12.00
N GLU A 708 27.56 -2.40 12.21
CA GLU A 708 27.08 -3.75 11.82
C GLU A 708 25.80 -4.11 12.62
N ILE A 709 24.76 -3.33 12.45
CA ILE A 709 23.45 -3.44 13.09
C ILE A 709 22.48 -3.85 11.98
N PRO A 710 21.72 -4.94 12.15
CA PRO A 710 20.71 -5.37 11.20
C PRO A 710 19.87 -4.20 10.67
N LEU A 711 19.81 -3.97 9.36
CA LEU A 711 19.06 -2.86 8.76
C LEU A 711 17.57 -3.19 8.52
N LEU A 712 17.20 -4.47 8.60
CA LEU A 712 15.83 -4.96 8.42
C LEU A 712 15.30 -5.66 9.68
N LYS A 713 14.05 -5.40 10.00
CA LYS A 713 13.24 -6.15 10.97
C LYS A 713 12.24 -7.01 10.20
N VAL A 714 12.14 -8.30 10.56
CA VAL A 714 11.16 -9.23 9.97
C VAL A 714 10.05 -9.46 10.99
N ILE A 715 8.80 -9.25 10.58
CA ILE A 715 7.61 -9.49 11.39
C ILE A 715 6.77 -10.55 10.69
N VAL A 716 6.33 -11.55 11.44
CA VAL A 716 5.48 -12.65 10.95
C VAL A 716 4.09 -12.46 11.51
N GLY A 717 3.08 -12.33 10.64
CA GLY A 717 1.69 -12.13 11.06
C GLY A 717 1.15 -13.34 11.82
N ASN A 718 1.04 -14.52 11.19
CA ASN A 718 0.70 -15.74 11.89
C ASN A 718 1.92 -16.67 12.06
N PRO A 719 2.67 -16.57 13.18
CA PRO A 719 3.84 -17.41 13.43
C PRO A 719 3.49 -18.88 13.72
N THR A 720 2.22 -19.22 13.92
CA THR A 720 1.79 -20.60 14.18
C THR A 720 1.54 -21.40 12.89
N LEU A 721 1.34 -20.70 11.76
CA LEU A 721 1.00 -21.32 10.48
C LEU A 721 2.23 -21.91 9.76
N LEU A 722 3.35 -21.17 9.73
CA LEU A 722 4.58 -21.54 9.04
C LEU A 722 5.78 -21.42 9.98
N GLU A 723 6.72 -22.35 9.88
CA GLU A 723 8.02 -22.20 10.54
C GLU A 723 8.88 -21.25 9.71
N VAL A 724 9.14 -20.06 10.24
CA VAL A 724 9.91 -19.00 9.57
C VAL A 724 11.28 -18.86 10.22
N LYS A 725 12.35 -18.95 9.42
CA LYS A 725 13.74 -18.73 9.82
C LYS A 725 14.33 -17.60 8.99
N ALA A 726 14.77 -16.54 9.66
CA ALA A 726 15.44 -15.39 9.06
C ALA A 726 16.94 -15.42 9.38
N LYS A 727 17.78 -15.18 8.37
CA LYS A 727 19.23 -15.02 8.49
C LYS A 727 19.65 -13.73 7.80
N GLY A 728 20.33 -12.86 8.54
CA GLY A 728 20.89 -11.62 8.01
C GLY A 728 22.41 -11.67 7.98
N SER A 729 23.01 -11.14 6.93
CA SER A 729 24.46 -10.98 6.79
C SER A 729 24.80 -9.70 6.04
N PHE A 730 25.90 -9.06 6.42
CA PHE A 730 26.51 -8.01 5.61
C PHE A 730 27.40 -8.62 4.53
N ASP A 731 27.39 -8.04 3.35
CA ASP A 731 28.35 -8.36 2.29
C ASP A 731 29.62 -7.48 2.40
N ASP A 732 30.58 -7.70 1.52
CA ASP A 732 31.83 -6.94 1.47
C ASP A 732 31.63 -5.46 1.07
N THR A 733 30.42 -5.09 0.60
CA THR A 733 30.04 -3.73 0.21
C THR A 733 29.24 -2.99 1.28
N TYR A 734 29.07 -3.57 2.48
CA TYR A 734 28.20 -3.10 3.57
C TYR A 734 26.70 -3.10 3.24
N SER A 735 26.30 -3.79 2.18
CA SER A 735 24.91 -4.11 1.88
C SER A 735 24.43 -5.20 2.84
N TYR A 736 23.18 -5.06 3.29
CA TYR A 736 22.58 -6.00 4.24
C TYR A 736 21.65 -6.97 3.52
N LEU A 737 22.09 -8.23 3.40
CA LEU A 737 21.32 -9.31 2.80
C LEU A 737 20.52 -10.05 3.87
N MET A 738 19.22 -10.20 3.63
CA MET A 738 18.28 -10.96 4.44
C MET A 738 17.72 -12.14 3.65
N GLU A 739 17.94 -13.34 4.16
CA GLU A 739 17.38 -14.58 3.63
C GLU A 739 16.34 -15.13 4.62
N VAL A 740 15.09 -15.24 4.16
CA VAL A 740 13.99 -15.80 4.97
C VAL A 740 13.52 -17.09 4.34
N SER A 741 13.57 -18.17 5.11
CA SER A 741 13.00 -19.47 4.74
C SER A 741 11.73 -19.72 5.53
N ALA A 742 10.65 -20.07 4.84
CA ALA A 742 9.36 -20.40 5.42
C ALA A 742 8.96 -21.82 5.01
N ALA A 743 8.68 -22.68 5.98
CA ALA A 743 8.33 -24.08 5.76
C ALA A 743 6.98 -24.42 6.39
N SER A 744 6.18 -25.23 5.69
CA SER A 744 4.94 -25.76 6.23
C SER A 744 5.24 -26.96 7.13
N THR A 745 5.00 -26.81 8.44
CA THR A 745 5.25 -27.84 9.47
C THR A 745 3.98 -28.47 10.02
N ALA A 746 2.85 -27.76 9.93
CA ALA A 746 1.53 -28.22 10.36
C ALA A 746 0.61 -28.40 9.15
N PHE A 747 -0.27 -29.40 9.17
CA PHE A 747 -1.35 -29.59 8.18
C PHE A 747 -2.46 -28.52 8.33
N GLN A 748 -2.08 -27.27 8.57
CA GLN A 748 -2.97 -26.14 8.74
C GLN A 748 -2.98 -25.31 7.46
N GLN A 749 -4.19 -25.07 6.97
CA GLN A 749 -4.42 -24.14 5.87
C GLN A 749 -4.61 -22.74 6.43
N GLY A 750 -4.06 -21.75 5.74
CA GLY A 750 -4.17 -20.36 6.13
C GLY A 750 -3.28 -19.46 5.30
N SER A 751 -3.29 -18.18 5.61
CA SER A 751 -2.35 -17.19 5.10
C SER A 751 -1.63 -16.49 6.23
N THR A 752 -0.38 -16.10 5.98
CA THR A 752 0.41 -15.26 6.88
C THR A 752 1.16 -14.23 6.07
N SER A 753 1.23 -13.01 6.58
CA SER A 753 2.05 -11.96 6.01
C SER A 753 3.46 -12.00 6.60
N LEU A 754 4.49 -11.70 5.80
CA LEU A 754 5.85 -11.44 6.27
C LEU A 754 6.19 -9.99 5.98
N ALA A 755 6.37 -9.15 7.00
CA ALA A 755 6.76 -7.76 6.79
C ALA A 755 8.27 -7.56 7.00
N PHE A 756 8.94 -7.07 5.97
CA PHE A 756 10.35 -6.66 5.98
C PHE A 756 10.41 -5.15 6.12
N VAL A 757 10.76 -4.66 7.31
CA VAL A 757 10.74 -3.24 7.65
C VAL A 757 12.17 -2.71 7.77
N VAL A 758 12.53 -1.73 6.93
CA VAL A 758 13.78 -0.97 7.06
C VAL A 758 13.60 0.06 8.18
N TRP A 759 13.86 -0.32 9.43
CA TRP A 759 13.56 0.51 10.61
C TRP A 759 14.34 1.85 10.64
N GLY A 760 15.53 1.89 10.00
CA GLY A 760 16.34 3.10 9.88
C GLY A 760 15.85 4.08 8.81
N ALA A 761 14.87 3.69 8.00
CA ALA A 761 14.41 4.46 6.85
C ALA A 761 13.79 5.80 7.20
N SER A 762 13.84 6.70 6.21
CA SER A 762 13.09 7.95 6.18
C SER A 762 11.66 7.71 5.68
N THR A 763 10.71 8.54 6.10
CA THR A 763 9.36 8.54 5.51
C THR A 763 9.36 9.03 4.05
N ASP A 764 10.42 9.70 3.61
CA ASP A 764 10.62 10.19 2.23
C ASP A 764 10.97 9.07 1.24
N CYS A 765 11.38 7.89 1.72
CA CYS A 765 11.66 6.76 0.86
C CYS A 765 10.38 6.21 0.21
N PHE A 766 10.42 5.84 -1.07
CA PHE A 766 9.26 5.27 -1.74
C PHE A 766 8.88 3.90 -1.12
N VAL A 767 9.86 3.03 -0.92
CA VAL A 767 9.69 1.71 -0.27
C VAL A 767 10.49 1.65 1.04
N THR A 768 9.79 1.48 2.17
CA THR A 768 10.40 1.17 3.48
C THR A 768 10.04 -0.22 4.00
N THR A 769 8.91 -0.73 3.53
CA THR A 769 8.29 -1.94 4.03
C THR A 769 7.83 -2.78 2.84
N PHE A 770 8.26 -4.04 2.82
CA PHE A 770 7.84 -5.03 1.83
C PHE A 770 7.06 -6.13 2.54
N VAL A 771 5.84 -6.45 2.08
CA VAL A 771 4.91 -7.34 2.79
C VAL A 771 4.40 -8.48 1.88
N PRO A 772 5.24 -9.49 1.57
CA PRO A 772 4.77 -10.68 0.89
C PRO A 772 3.77 -11.47 1.75
N THR A 773 2.75 -12.01 1.09
CA THR A 773 1.78 -12.93 1.68
C THR A 773 2.17 -14.38 1.34
N LEU A 774 2.26 -15.23 2.34
CA LEU A 774 2.46 -16.67 2.20
C LEU A 774 1.16 -17.42 2.48
N LYS A 775 0.74 -18.28 1.57
CA LYS A 775 -0.40 -19.18 1.72
C LYS A 775 0.08 -20.60 1.98
N SER A 776 -0.29 -21.17 3.12
CA SER A 776 -0.15 -22.60 3.39
C SER A 776 -1.33 -23.33 2.73
N SER A 777 -1.25 -23.54 1.41
CA SER A 777 -2.27 -24.24 0.64
C SER A 777 -1.70 -24.74 -0.69
N CYS A 778 -2.47 -25.56 -1.40
CA CYS A 778 -2.10 -26.01 -2.74
C CYS A 778 -2.16 -24.82 -3.73
N SER A 779 -1.10 -24.60 -4.48
CA SER A 779 -1.08 -23.62 -5.58
C SER A 779 -2.08 -23.97 -6.68
N TYR A 780 -2.77 -22.96 -7.24
CA TYR A 780 -3.65 -23.10 -8.41
C TYR A 780 -2.88 -23.42 -9.71
N LEU A 781 -1.55 -23.21 -9.73
CA LEU A 781 -0.68 -23.59 -10.85
C LEU A 781 -0.44 -25.10 -10.90
N LYS A 782 -0.85 -25.82 -9.86
CA LYS A 782 -0.78 -27.27 -9.85
C LYS A 782 -2.05 -27.86 -10.43
N SER A 783 -1.88 -28.68 -11.45
CA SER A 783 -2.95 -29.51 -11.99
C SER A 783 -2.64 -30.97 -11.75
N MET A 784 -3.67 -31.75 -11.45
CA MET A 784 -3.56 -33.19 -11.37
C MET A 784 -3.98 -33.79 -12.71
N HIS A 785 -3.05 -34.49 -13.36
CA HIS A 785 -3.26 -35.14 -14.63
C HIS A 785 -3.44 -36.64 -14.40
N HIS A 786 -4.49 -37.18 -14.98
CA HIS A 786 -4.65 -38.62 -15.07
C HIS A 786 -3.70 -39.16 -16.14
N ILE A 787 -2.85 -40.11 -15.75
CA ILE A 787 -2.06 -40.91 -16.69
C ILE A 787 -2.89 -42.17 -17.01
N PRO A 788 -3.37 -42.31 -18.27
CA PRO A 788 -4.04 -43.53 -18.68
C PRO A 788 -3.10 -44.72 -18.53
N SER A 789 -3.60 -45.82 -17.97
CA SER A 789 -2.82 -47.06 -17.81
C SER A 789 -2.40 -47.71 -19.14
N LYS A 790 -2.95 -47.25 -20.28
CA LYS A 790 -2.58 -47.63 -21.64
C LYS A 790 -2.44 -46.39 -22.51
N PHE A 791 -1.32 -46.29 -23.22
CA PHE A 791 -1.09 -45.21 -24.18
C PHE A 791 -2.00 -45.39 -25.40
N ILE A 792 -2.79 -44.36 -25.72
CA ILE A 792 -3.65 -44.30 -26.90
C ILE A 792 -3.13 -43.14 -27.78
N PRO A 793 -2.75 -43.40 -29.04
CA PRO A 793 -2.23 -42.37 -29.94
C PRO A 793 -3.24 -41.23 -30.18
N PRO A 794 -2.78 -39.97 -30.36
CA PRO A 794 -3.66 -38.85 -30.68
C PRO A 794 -4.53 -39.08 -31.92
N GLU A 795 -4.03 -39.80 -32.93
CA GLU A 795 -4.81 -40.09 -34.15
C GLU A 795 -6.04 -40.97 -33.85
N ASP A 796 -5.90 -41.90 -32.91
CA ASP A 796 -6.98 -42.81 -32.51
C ASP A 796 -8.05 -42.08 -31.68
N TRP A 797 -7.66 -41.05 -30.90
CA TRP A 797 -8.61 -40.15 -30.23
C TRP A 797 -9.44 -39.34 -31.23
N ILE A 798 -8.82 -38.89 -32.32
CA ILE A 798 -9.49 -38.14 -33.39
C ILE A 798 -10.41 -39.06 -34.21
N SER A 799 -9.97 -40.30 -34.47
CA SER A 799 -10.76 -41.30 -35.19
C SER A 799 -11.92 -41.86 -34.35
N GLY A 800 -11.77 -41.85 -33.02
CA GLY A 800 -12.72 -42.43 -32.08
C GLY A 800 -12.59 -43.96 -31.93
N VAL A 801 -11.50 -44.55 -32.43
CA VAL A 801 -11.30 -46.00 -32.48
C VAL A 801 -9.90 -46.37 -32.02
N HIS A 802 -9.83 -47.13 -30.92
CA HIS A 802 -8.60 -47.76 -30.42
C HIS A 802 -8.95 -49.12 -29.79
N THR A 803 -8.58 -50.22 -30.43
CA THR A 803 -8.92 -51.57 -29.95
C THR A 803 -7.85 -52.12 -29.02
N ASP A 804 -8.23 -52.67 -27.87
CA ASP A 804 -7.31 -53.41 -27.02
C ASP A 804 -6.93 -54.78 -27.60
N SER A 805 -6.09 -55.53 -26.87
CA SER A 805 -5.63 -56.87 -27.25
C SER A 805 -6.73 -57.93 -27.38
N GLN A 806 -7.96 -57.63 -26.93
CA GLN A 806 -9.14 -58.49 -27.07
C GLN A 806 -10.10 -57.98 -28.17
N GLY A 807 -9.69 -56.97 -28.93
CA GLY A 807 -10.48 -56.37 -30.01
C GLY A 807 -11.55 -55.40 -29.53
N PHE A 808 -11.54 -54.99 -28.25
CA PHE A 808 -12.52 -54.08 -27.70
C PHE A 808 -12.11 -52.62 -27.93
N ASN A 809 -12.97 -51.82 -28.58
CA ASN A 809 -12.71 -50.39 -28.75
C ASN A 809 -12.77 -49.68 -27.38
N MET A 810 -11.62 -49.19 -26.93
CA MET A 810 -11.42 -48.47 -25.68
C MET A 810 -11.95 -47.04 -25.74
N ILE A 811 -12.14 -46.47 -26.94
CA ILE A 811 -12.65 -45.11 -27.14
C ILE A 811 -14.14 -45.18 -27.44
N LYS A 812 -14.92 -44.34 -26.76
CA LYS A 812 -16.36 -44.23 -26.99
C LYS A 812 -16.71 -42.85 -27.55
N THR A 813 -17.01 -42.81 -28.85
CA THR A 813 -17.56 -41.62 -29.50
C THR A 813 -19.00 -41.41 -29.03
N LEU A 814 -19.26 -40.26 -28.42
CA LEU A 814 -20.60 -39.90 -27.96
C LEU A 814 -21.45 -39.42 -29.16
N PRO A 815 -22.76 -39.72 -29.21
CA PRO A 815 -23.66 -39.21 -30.24
C PRO A 815 -23.65 -37.66 -30.29
N VAL A 816 -23.91 -37.08 -31.46
CA VAL A 816 -23.91 -35.61 -31.68
C VAL A 816 -24.86 -34.87 -30.71
N ASN A 817 -25.92 -35.54 -30.25
CA ASN A 817 -26.92 -34.98 -29.32
C ASN A 817 -26.76 -35.49 -27.88
N TYR A 818 -25.59 -36.03 -27.52
CA TYR A 818 -25.34 -36.52 -26.18
C TYR A 818 -25.31 -35.38 -25.15
N ARG A 819 -26.13 -35.47 -24.08
CA ARG A 819 -26.09 -34.52 -22.95
C ARG A 819 -25.33 -35.11 -21.76
N PRO A 820 -24.40 -34.35 -21.15
CA PRO A 820 -23.89 -34.70 -19.83
C PRO A 820 -25.02 -34.64 -18.80
N PRO A 821 -25.01 -35.49 -17.76
CA PRO A 821 -25.93 -35.36 -16.64
C PRO A 821 -25.53 -34.11 -15.84
N SER A 822 -26.13 -32.97 -16.18
CA SER A 822 -26.00 -31.73 -15.42
C SER A 822 -27.37 -31.07 -15.30
N ASN A 823 -27.60 -30.37 -14.19
CA ASN A 823 -28.86 -29.67 -13.93
C ASN A 823 -29.22 -28.65 -15.03
N MET A 824 -28.22 -28.09 -15.75
CA MET A 824 -28.45 -27.16 -16.87
C MET A 824 -28.82 -27.87 -18.18
N GLY A 825 -28.41 -29.14 -18.35
CA GLY A 825 -28.66 -29.92 -19.57
C GLY A 825 -30.10 -30.36 -19.74
N ILE A 826 -30.97 -30.24 -18.74
CA ILE A 826 -32.36 -30.73 -18.79
C ILE A 826 -33.30 -29.78 -19.57
N ALA A 827 -32.99 -28.48 -19.67
CA ALA A 827 -33.92 -27.46 -20.15
C ALA A 827 -33.93 -27.22 -21.67
N ILE A 828 -33.02 -27.81 -22.45
CA ILE A 828 -32.94 -27.57 -23.91
C ILE A 828 -33.91 -28.54 -24.64
N PRO A 829 -34.74 -28.13 -25.63
CA PRO A 829 -35.63 -29.05 -26.35
C PRO A 829 -34.86 -30.08 -27.21
N LEU A 830 -35.49 -31.21 -27.55
CA LEU A 830 -34.85 -32.42 -28.12
C LEU A 830 -35.16 -32.72 -29.61
N THR A 831 -35.68 -31.78 -30.41
CA THR A 831 -36.09 -32.07 -31.79
C THR A 831 -35.51 -31.09 -32.82
N ASP A 832 -35.08 -31.62 -33.97
CA ASP A 832 -34.61 -30.85 -35.14
C ASP A 832 -35.74 -30.15 -35.92
N ASN A 833 -37.00 -30.46 -35.62
CA ASN A 833 -38.17 -29.89 -36.27
C ASN A 833 -38.84 -28.84 -35.37
N PHE A 834 -38.48 -27.56 -35.55
CA PHE A 834 -39.20 -26.45 -34.93
C PHE A 834 -40.31 -25.98 -35.85
N TYR A 835 -41.56 -26.35 -35.57
CA TYR A 835 -42.73 -25.63 -36.05
C TYR A 835 -43.38 -24.91 -34.87
N HIS A 836 -43.67 -23.64 -35.05
CA HIS A 836 -44.53 -22.92 -34.11
C HIS A 836 -45.99 -23.34 -34.36
N ALA A 837 -46.76 -23.54 -33.30
CA ALA A 837 -48.22 -23.57 -33.39
C ALA A 837 -48.82 -22.19 -33.71
N ASP A 838 -48.03 -21.10 -33.56
CA ASP A 838 -48.39 -19.71 -33.86
C ASP A 838 -47.32 -19.05 -34.75
N PRO A 839 -47.61 -18.81 -36.04
CA PRO A 839 -46.68 -18.19 -37.00
C PRO A 839 -46.27 -16.74 -36.69
N SER A 840 -46.89 -16.08 -35.72
CA SER A 840 -46.65 -14.66 -35.42
C SER A 840 -45.46 -14.39 -34.48
N LYS A 841 -44.85 -15.42 -33.87
CA LYS A 841 -43.70 -15.29 -32.96
C LYS A 841 -42.38 -15.72 -33.60
N PRO A 842 -41.25 -15.01 -33.33
CA PRO A 842 -39.95 -15.34 -33.91
C PRO A 842 -39.34 -16.63 -33.34
N ILE A 843 -38.61 -17.35 -34.19
CA ILE A 843 -37.94 -18.63 -33.90
C ILE A 843 -36.82 -18.43 -32.86
N PRO A 844 -36.67 -19.30 -31.84
CA PRO A 844 -35.71 -19.12 -30.74
C PRO A 844 -34.22 -18.98 -31.14
N ARG A 845 -33.82 -19.51 -32.30
CA ARG A 845 -32.46 -19.33 -32.85
C ARG A 845 -32.12 -17.85 -33.13
N ASN A 846 -33.12 -16.99 -33.22
CA ASN A 846 -32.96 -15.55 -33.38
C ASN A 846 -32.87 -14.76 -32.05
N LEU A 847 -33.03 -15.42 -30.88
CA LEU A 847 -32.89 -14.76 -29.57
C LEU A 847 -31.43 -14.50 -29.18
N PHE A 848 -30.50 -15.30 -29.70
CA PHE A 848 -29.08 -15.18 -29.37
C PHE A 848 -28.29 -14.59 -30.53
N HIS A 849 -27.85 -13.33 -30.37
CA HIS A 849 -27.16 -12.55 -31.41
C HIS A 849 -25.86 -13.19 -31.91
N LYS A 850 -25.19 -14.02 -31.08
CA LYS A 850 -23.96 -14.77 -31.43
C LYS A 850 -24.19 -15.83 -32.52
N SER A 851 -25.43 -16.30 -32.70
CA SER A 851 -25.79 -17.30 -33.73
C SER A 851 -25.83 -16.73 -35.15
N LYS A 852 -25.85 -15.40 -35.30
CA LYS A 852 -25.99 -14.71 -36.60
C LYS A 852 -24.67 -14.24 -37.21
N VAL A 853 -23.63 -14.03 -36.40
CA VAL A 853 -22.37 -13.43 -36.88
C VAL A 853 -21.40 -14.50 -37.38
N ASN A 854 -21.55 -15.73 -36.91
CA ASN A 854 -20.66 -16.82 -37.24
C ASN A 854 -21.44 -17.90 -37.99
N ASN A 855 -21.25 -18.00 -39.31
CA ASN A 855 -21.43 -19.25 -40.07
C ASN A 855 -20.33 -20.27 -39.65
N ILE A 856 -20.12 -20.43 -38.34
CA ILE A 856 -19.22 -21.42 -37.79
C ILE A 856 -20.05 -22.68 -37.66
N SER A 857 -19.84 -23.58 -38.62
CA SER A 857 -19.87 -25.03 -38.39
C SER A 857 -19.41 -25.28 -36.96
N THR A 858 -20.22 -25.94 -36.15
CA THR A 858 -19.86 -26.39 -34.81
C THR A 858 -18.58 -27.24 -34.90
N ASP A 859 -17.42 -26.59 -34.85
CA ASP A 859 -16.16 -27.25 -34.62
C ASP A 859 -16.25 -27.84 -33.22
N LYS A 860 -16.04 -29.15 -33.20
CA LYS A 860 -16.18 -30.01 -32.05
C LYS A 860 -15.23 -29.52 -30.95
N LEU A 861 -15.76 -28.84 -29.94
CA LEU A 861 -15.16 -28.89 -28.61
C LEU A 861 -15.40 -30.31 -28.07
N VAL A 862 -14.49 -31.22 -28.40
CA VAL A 862 -14.45 -32.56 -27.81
C VAL A 862 -13.92 -32.40 -26.39
N PHE A 863 -14.81 -32.26 -25.41
CA PHE A 863 -14.44 -32.51 -24.02
C PHE A 863 -14.19 -34.03 -23.87
N THR A 864 -12.92 -34.41 -23.79
CA THR A 864 -12.49 -35.80 -23.58
C THR A 864 -12.58 -36.11 -22.09
N VAL A 865 -13.62 -36.85 -21.69
CA VAL A 865 -13.78 -37.34 -20.31
C VAL A 865 -13.76 -38.86 -20.34
N PRO A 866 -12.83 -39.54 -19.64
CA PRO A 866 -12.84 -41.00 -19.55
C PRO A 866 -14.14 -41.47 -18.87
N ARG A 867 -14.86 -42.40 -19.51
CA ARG A 867 -16.11 -42.97 -18.99
C ARG A 867 -16.12 -44.47 -19.13
N PHE A 868 -16.45 -45.15 -18.04
CA PHE A 868 -16.52 -46.61 -18.00
C PHE A 868 -17.89 -47.12 -18.44
N LYS A 869 -17.91 -48.27 -19.13
CA LYS A 869 -19.12 -48.90 -19.67
C LYS A 869 -20.01 -49.51 -18.58
N PHE A 870 -19.42 -49.86 -17.44
CA PHE A 870 -20.04 -50.49 -16.28
C PHE A 870 -19.67 -49.72 -15.01
N PRO A 871 -20.46 -49.85 -13.93
CA PRO A 871 -20.09 -49.30 -12.65
C PRO A 871 -18.74 -49.85 -12.21
N VAL A 872 -17.82 -48.95 -11.86
CA VAL A 872 -16.48 -49.34 -11.45
C VAL A 872 -16.35 -49.17 -9.95
N THR A 873 -15.92 -50.25 -9.31
CA THR A 873 -15.51 -50.28 -7.93
C THR A 873 -14.00 -50.47 -7.92
N GLN A 874 -13.28 -49.65 -7.15
CA GLN A 874 -11.82 -49.78 -6.98
C GLN A 874 -10.98 -49.65 -8.26
N TYR A 875 -11.34 -48.74 -9.17
CA TYR A 875 -10.48 -48.48 -10.34
C TYR A 875 -9.15 -47.85 -9.91
N PRO A 876 -7.99 -48.47 -10.20
CA PRO A 876 -6.70 -47.87 -9.90
C PRO A 876 -6.42 -46.75 -10.89
N VAL A 877 -6.25 -45.53 -10.38
CA VAL A 877 -5.91 -44.36 -11.19
C VAL A 877 -4.45 -44.00 -10.94
N SER A 878 -3.65 -43.88 -12.00
CA SER A 878 -2.32 -43.28 -11.93
C SER A 878 -2.45 -41.78 -12.14
N LEU A 879 -1.90 -41.00 -11.22
CA LEU A 879 -2.01 -39.55 -11.20
C LEU A 879 -0.61 -38.95 -11.24
N GLU A 880 -0.48 -37.84 -11.93
CA GLU A 880 0.73 -37.03 -11.97
C GLU A 880 0.36 -35.60 -11.61
N ILE A 881 1.16 -34.96 -10.77
CA ILE A 881 0.99 -33.56 -10.44
C ILE A 881 1.89 -32.77 -11.36
N HIS A 882 1.29 -31.93 -12.20
CA HIS A 882 2.01 -30.94 -12.99
C HIS A 882 2.16 -29.69 -12.14
N SER A 883 3.35 -29.11 -12.14
CA SER A 883 3.66 -27.84 -11.45
C SER A 883 4.71 -27.05 -12.24
N GLU A 884 5.00 -25.82 -11.82
CA GLU A 884 6.10 -25.02 -12.40
C GLU A 884 7.47 -25.70 -12.26
N ASP A 885 7.68 -26.46 -11.17
CA ASP A 885 8.91 -27.21 -10.90
C ASP A 885 9.04 -28.49 -11.75
N GLY A 886 8.07 -28.76 -12.63
CA GLY A 886 8.00 -29.95 -13.46
C GLY A 886 6.92 -30.94 -13.04
N GLN A 887 7.05 -32.17 -13.53
CA GLN A 887 6.12 -33.27 -13.31
C GLN A 887 6.54 -34.10 -12.09
N ILE A 888 5.62 -34.28 -11.14
CA ILE A 888 5.83 -35.10 -9.96
C ILE A 888 4.92 -36.33 -10.08
N PRO A 889 5.47 -37.54 -10.31
CA PRO A 889 4.69 -38.75 -10.30
C PRO A 889 4.15 -38.98 -8.88
N VAL A 890 2.85 -39.25 -8.75
CA VAL A 890 2.28 -39.64 -7.47
C VAL A 890 2.58 -41.13 -7.25
N GLU A 891 3.79 -41.44 -6.77
CA GLU A 891 4.20 -42.82 -6.49
C GLU A 891 3.43 -43.42 -5.29
N THR A 892 3.35 -44.75 -5.24
CA THR A 892 2.76 -45.49 -4.11
C THR A 892 3.32 -45.02 -2.77
N PRO A 893 2.48 -44.79 -1.74
CA PRO A 893 1.27 -45.56 -1.44
C PRO A 893 -0.06 -44.85 -1.75
N TYR A 894 -0.08 -43.78 -2.54
CA TYR A 894 -1.31 -43.07 -2.89
C TYR A 894 -2.08 -43.77 -4.02
N LEU A 895 -2.42 -45.05 -3.83
CA LEU A 895 -3.43 -45.70 -4.68
C LEU A 895 -4.78 -45.06 -4.36
N VAL A 896 -5.22 -44.15 -5.23
CA VAL A 896 -6.56 -43.56 -5.17
C VAL A 896 -7.48 -44.46 -5.98
N THR A 897 -8.45 -45.05 -5.30
CA THR A 897 -9.49 -45.87 -5.91
C THR A 897 -10.73 -45.03 -6.12
N VAL A 898 -11.23 -45.03 -7.36
CA VAL A 898 -12.49 -44.37 -7.70
C VAL A 898 -13.64 -45.37 -7.53
N THR A 899 -14.68 -44.96 -6.82
CA THR A 899 -15.94 -45.72 -6.69
C THR A 899 -17.11 -44.87 -7.19
N GLU A 900 -17.95 -45.45 -8.04
CA GLU A 900 -19.19 -44.79 -8.48
C GLU A 900 -20.21 -44.77 -7.33
N VAL A 901 -20.68 -43.58 -6.93
CA VAL A 901 -21.56 -43.44 -5.75
C VAL A 901 -23.03 -43.40 -6.12
N ASN A 902 -23.40 -42.82 -7.29
CA ASN A 902 -24.81 -42.63 -7.68
C ASN A 902 -24.99 -42.52 -9.20
N ARG A 903 -25.48 -43.58 -9.86
CA ARG A 903 -26.00 -43.61 -11.25
C ARG A 903 -25.24 -42.72 -12.27
N ARG A 904 -23.91 -42.75 -12.23
CA ARG A 904 -22.97 -42.04 -13.13
C ARG A 904 -22.95 -40.51 -13.00
N GLU A 905 -23.40 -39.96 -11.88
CA GLU A 905 -23.42 -38.52 -11.63
C GLU A 905 -22.28 -38.07 -10.72
N ASN A 906 -21.91 -38.88 -9.72
CA ASN A 906 -20.88 -38.54 -8.73
C ASN A 906 -19.87 -39.69 -8.56
N TRP A 907 -18.61 -39.33 -8.31
CA TRP A 907 -17.50 -40.25 -8.05
C TRP A 907 -16.88 -39.96 -6.69
N GLU A 908 -16.61 -41.00 -5.90
CA GLU A 908 -15.91 -40.88 -4.62
C GLU A 908 -14.47 -41.38 -4.79
N LEU A 909 -13.51 -40.52 -4.42
CA LEU A 909 -12.10 -40.87 -4.35
C LEU A 909 -11.82 -41.41 -2.95
N SER A 910 -11.42 -42.67 -2.87
CA SER A 910 -11.08 -43.33 -1.61
C SER A 910 -9.59 -43.68 -1.57
N ARG A 911 -8.96 -43.46 -0.41
CA ARG A 911 -7.58 -43.91 -0.18
C ARG A 911 -7.59 -45.43 -0.03
N ALA A 912 -6.83 -46.15 -0.84
CA ALA A 912 -6.63 -47.58 -0.62
C ALA A 912 -5.91 -47.78 0.73
N ARG A 913 -6.62 -48.26 1.75
CA ARG A 913 -5.98 -48.80 2.96
C ARG A 913 -5.34 -50.12 2.58
N PHE A 914 -4.01 -50.15 2.49
CA PHE A 914 -3.31 -51.41 2.67
C PHE A 914 -3.45 -51.80 4.14
N LEU A 915 -4.22 -52.86 4.40
CA LEU A 915 -4.05 -53.66 5.60
C LEU A 915 -2.63 -54.24 5.52
N LEU A 916 -1.76 -53.83 6.45
CA LEU A 916 -0.59 -54.62 6.82
C LEU A 916 -1.06 -55.78 7.69
#